data_AF-A0A1V5ZB78-F1
#
_entry.id   AF-A0A1V5ZB78-F1
#
_cell.length_a   1.000
_cell.length_b   1.000
_cell.length_c   1.000
_cell.angle_alpha   90.00
_cell.angle_beta   90.00
_cell.angle_gamma   90.00
#
_symmetry.space_group_name_H-M   'P 1'
#
loop_
_entity.id
_entity.type
_entity.pdbx_description
1 polymer ?
#
loop_
_entity_poly.entity_id
_entity_poly.type
_entity_poly.pdbx_seq_one_letter_code
_entity_poly.pdbx_strand_id
1 'polypeptide(L)'
;MKFNGQTPLARAGLSDGQLLLLQSLWIESIEEALAAAAAADGNGTALQKSGLNTLAVSPEVLGSVTAERLSAVRDVRRGGLLGCLVDEALLESYRTMGRLRPMRAAPCGAFDGELPGAVRLMNRMPPVRDQGERGSCVAFGTVALREFLVGGGDDLSEQFLYWACKELDGHPGPGTFIHTAMSALAQYGVCLESAWPYTPRPSGKEGQGPPPPGALEGARAFCLESTRTVEPNLVLHYKYVLAGDDGKNGMPITFGTLVFNSWYMSPETHRTGKITLPLPGEFPAGGHAWCVVGYVDDASVPGGGYFIVRNSWGAAWAAESPEAAGHALMPYAYVEAFAAEAYTGPADGPVSEKSRLAQCTRILEQDEREALGEKSRRGRLLKPGTRVLADCIIPDIIYEATPKNEAEFLRRDCTWTEESRRKAWFLSPDKFPGSVRKDLDAVRAARKDFTGAIHANMMQSIGMPFPFMTAPWWFKFVPFEWEPAVRTGGEVADLSGDLLPVLRNCAGAPEGLAWPDSWNDLLAGLNEVKVYALRRGGREVHVIAAFLTPIGARKLSPPVIAPFENALGDAVRRVYTEWLETRGMPKPLAAFATLGCMKFLNAEISVADAGDYEVFVSCPDGAGRWKTIMPRRFGDRISIRDFMDRLKPETLPARISRIRECVEALIPEGGNVTLKRVSKETGYRLSVVRRGFQALQKEAGDKYHVYWTDGGEFAIKHFSPYDKKDRVADLFRGNWIRRNGLRFIGTIVGLGGFRARQLFNASGIAGLAFFLIILYITSCVQNEINRRADELKE
;
A
#
# COMPACT_ATOMS: atom_id res chain seq x y z
N MET A 1 -25.82 -41.88 -1.57
CA MET A 1 -27.00 -41.24 -0.90
C MET A 1 -28.18 -41.25 -1.89
N LYS A 2 -29.47 -41.24 -1.48
CA LYS A 2 -30.60 -41.29 -2.46
C LYS A 2 -31.52 -40.07 -2.32
N PHE A 3 -31.60 -39.25 -3.35
CA PHE A 3 -32.58 -38.17 -3.44
C PHE A 3 -33.82 -38.62 -4.22
N ASN A 4 -34.96 -38.00 -3.93
CA ASN A 4 -36.19 -38.26 -4.67
C ASN A 4 -36.01 -37.88 -6.15
N GLY A 5 -36.59 -38.69 -7.05
CA GLY A 5 -36.52 -38.45 -8.49
C GLY A 5 -35.15 -38.66 -9.11
N GLN A 6 -34.34 -39.56 -8.54
CA GLN A 6 -33.04 -40.00 -9.08
C GLN A 6 -33.08 -41.45 -9.58
N THR A 7 -32.57 -41.67 -10.78
CA THR A 7 -32.47 -42.95 -11.47
C THR A 7 -31.02 -43.48 -11.38
N PRO A 8 -30.79 -44.71 -10.89
CA PRO A 8 -29.44 -45.25 -10.76
C PRO A 8 -28.69 -45.37 -12.10
N LEU A 9 -27.39 -45.04 -12.12
CA LEU A 9 -26.53 -45.12 -13.30
C LEU A 9 -26.50 -46.51 -13.97
N ALA A 10 -26.73 -47.59 -13.21
CA ALA A 10 -26.77 -48.96 -13.74
C ALA A 10 -27.84 -49.16 -14.84
N ARG A 11 -28.82 -48.25 -14.96
CA ARG A 11 -29.85 -48.28 -16.02
C ARG A 11 -29.44 -47.57 -17.31
N ALA A 12 -28.27 -46.92 -17.34
CA ALA A 12 -27.83 -46.05 -18.43
C ALA A 12 -27.03 -46.73 -19.55
N GLY A 13 -26.87 -48.06 -19.51
CA GLY A 13 -26.11 -48.81 -20.54
C GLY A 13 -24.61 -48.45 -20.60
N LEU A 14 -24.06 -47.92 -19.51
CA LEU A 14 -22.67 -47.48 -19.42
C LEU A 14 -21.70 -48.65 -19.23
N SER A 15 -20.49 -48.51 -19.76
CA SER A 15 -19.41 -49.47 -19.47
C SER A 15 -18.98 -49.40 -18.00
N ASP A 16 -18.45 -50.49 -17.46
CA ASP A 16 -17.96 -50.55 -16.08
C ASP A 16 -16.93 -49.45 -15.78
N GLY A 17 -16.06 -49.14 -16.73
CA GLY A 17 -15.08 -48.05 -16.60
C GLY A 17 -15.72 -46.66 -16.47
N GLN A 18 -16.81 -46.40 -17.22
CA GLN A 18 -17.56 -45.14 -17.11
C GLN A 18 -18.33 -45.06 -15.79
N LEU A 19 -18.94 -46.16 -15.35
CA LEU A 19 -19.62 -46.23 -14.06
C LEU A 19 -18.65 -45.93 -12.92
N LEU A 20 -17.47 -46.56 -12.91
CA LEU A 20 -16.43 -46.31 -11.92
C LEU A 20 -15.94 -44.86 -11.95
N LEU A 21 -15.77 -44.27 -13.14
CA LEU A 21 -15.38 -42.86 -13.27
C LEU A 21 -16.44 -41.94 -12.67
N LEU A 22 -17.72 -42.08 -13.04
CA LEU A 22 -18.80 -41.25 -12.51
C LEU A 22 -18.94 -41.40 -10.99
N GLN A 23 -18.87 -42.63 -10.48
CA GLN A 23 -18.88 -42.89 -9.04
C GLN A 23 -17.69 -42.24 -8.32
N SER A 24 -16.50 -42.24 -8.92
CA SER A 24 -15.32 -41.56 -8.37
C SER A 24 -15.49 -40.04 -8.25
N LEU A 25 -16.39 -39.46 -9.06
CA LEU A 25 -16.74 -38.04 -9.02
C LEU A 25 -17.93 -37.73 -8.09
N TRP A 26 -18.43 -38.77 -7.40
CA TRP A 26 -19.66 -38.77 -6.60
C TRP A 26 -20.95 -38.56 -7.40
N ILE A 27 -20.94 -38.93 -8.68
CA ILE A 27 -22.13 -39.00 -9.53
C ILE A 27 -22.70 -40.42 -9.43
N GLU A 28 -23.91 -40.54 -8.89
CA GLU A 28 -24.59 -41.81 -8.57
C GLU A 28 -25.88 -41.99 -9.37
N SER A 29 -26.40 -40.93 -9.99
CA SER A 29 -27.65 -40.95 -10.78
C SER A 29 -27.51 -40.40 -12.19
N ILE A 30 -28.46 -40.79 -13.06
CA ILE A 30 -28.56 -40.29 -14.43
C ILE A 30 -28.82 -38.78 -14.45
N GLU A 31 -29.68 -38.28 -13.57
CA GLU A 31 -30.02 -36.87 -13.43
C GLU A 31 -28.81 -36.04 -13.03
N GLU A 32 -27.98 -36.52 -12.09
CA GLU A 32 -26.72 -35.87 -11.72
C GLU A 32 -25.76 -35.81 -12.91
N ALA A 33 -25.63 -36.90 -13.67
CA ALA A 33 -24.79 -36.97 -14.86
C ALA A 33 -25.27 -36.01 -15.97
N LEU A 34 -26.58 -35.97 -16.24
CA LEU A 34 -27.19 -35.09 -17.24
C LEU A 34 -27.08 -33.61 -16.83
N ALA A 35 -27.29 -33.31 -15.56
CA ALA A 35 -27.16 -31.95 -15.02
C ALA A 35 -25.71 -31.47 -15.10
N ALA A 36 -24.74 -32.31 -14.72
CA ALA A 36 -23.31 -31.99 -14.86
C ALA A 36 -22.91 -31.82 -16.33
N ALA A 37 -23.48 -32.63 -17.24
CA ALA A 37 -23.23 -32.51 -18.67
C ALA A 37 -23.75 -31.16 -19.23
N ALA A 38 -24.99 -30.80 -18.91
CA ALA A 38 -25.60 -29.53 -19.32
C ALA A 38 -24.85 -28.32 -18.73
N ALA A 39 -24.41 -28.43 -17.48
CA ALA A 39 -23.66 -27.39 -16.79
C ALA A 39 -22.24 -27.17 -17.38
N ALA A 40 -21.62 -28.21 -17.92
CA ALA A 40 -20.27 -28.18 -18.48
C ALA A 40 -20.22 -28.01 -20.01
N ASP A 41 -21.34 -27.72 -20.69
CA ASP A 41 -21.51 -27.70 -22.15
C ASP A 41 -20.51 -26.79 -22.90
N GLY A 42 -19.99 -25.75 -22.24
CA GLY A 42 -18.91 -24.90 -22.78
C GLY A 42 -17.50 -25.52 -22.81
N ASN A 43 -17.30 -26.71 -22.22
CA ASN A 43 -16.00 -27.36 -22.07
C ASN A 43 -16.00 -28.77 -22.71
N GLY A 44 -16.07 -28.81 -24.05
CA GLY A 44 -16.19 -30.05 -24.83
C GLY A 44 -15.13 -31.11 -24.50
N THR A 45 -13.92 -30.69 -24.11
CA THR A 45 -12.85 -31.61 -23.69
C THR A 45 -13.21 -32.36 -22.40
N ALA A 46 -13.80 -31.69 -21.41
CA ALA A 46 -14.18 -32.30 -20.14
C ALA A 46 -15.35 -33.27 -20.31
N LEU A 47 -16.34 -32.91 -21.14
CA LEU A 47 -17.45 -33.79 -21.49
C LEU A 47 -17.01 -35.04 -22.26
N GLN A 48 -16.04 -34.88 -23.17
CA GLN A 48 -15.48 -36.01 -23.91
C GLN A 48 -14.69 -36.95 -22.98
N LYS A 49 -13.84 -36.41 -22.10
CA LYS A 49 -13.01 -37.23 -21.18
C LYS A 49 -13.84 -37.95 -20.12
N SER A 50 -14.95 -37.36 -19.68
CA SER A 50 -15.89 -37.99 -18.75
C SER A 50 -16.84 -38.98 -19.43
N GLY A 51 -16.96 -38.93 -20.76
CA GLY A 51 -17.95 -39.70 -21.52
C GLY A 51 -19.39 -39.19 -21.37
N LEU A 52 -19.58 -38.02 -20.73
CA LEU A 52 -20.90 -37.41 -20.52
C LEU A 52 -21.52 -36.87 -21.81
N ASN A 53 -20.71 -36.52 -22.81
CA ASN A 53 -21.21 -36.11 -24.14
C ASN A 53 -22.09 -37.20 -24.78
N THR A 54 -21.67 -38.47 -24.70
CA THR A 54 -22.40 -39.60 -25.27
C THR A 54 -23.63 -39.94 -24.42
N LEU A 55 -23.50 -39.87 -23.09
CA LEU A 55 -24.60 -40.12 -22.16
C LEU A 55 -25.74 -39.10 -22.36
N ALA A 56 -25.39 -37.82 -22.50
CA ALA A 56 -26.35 -36.72 -22.60
C ALA A 56 -27.26 -36.76 -23.84
N VAL A 57 -26.86 -37.50 -24.87
CA VAL A 57 -27.59 -37.66 -26.14
C VAL A 57 -28.14 -39.07 -26.36
N SER A 58 -27.88 -40.01 -25.45
CA SER A 58 -28.32 -41.41 -25.59
C SER A 58 -29.85 -41.54 -25.47
N PRO A 59 -30.55 -42.07 -26.49
CA PRO A 59 -32.01 -42.24 -26.44
C PRO A 59 -32.49 -43.13 -25.28
N GLU A 60 -31.70 -44.15 -24.92
CA GLU A 60 -31.99 -45.05 -23.81
C GLU A 60 -31.93 -44.33 -22.47
N VAL A 61 -30.91 -43.48 -22.28
CA VAL A 61 -30.73 -42.66 -21.09
C VAL A 61 -31.84 -41.62 -20.98
N LEU A 62 -32.13 -40.92 -22.08
CA LEU A 62 -33.18 -39.90 -22.12
C LEU A 62 -34.58 -40.49 -21.91
N GLY A 63 -34.83 -41.72 -22.38
CA GLY A 63 -36.07 -42.44 -22.14
C GLY A 63 -36.25 -42.96 -20.71
N SER A 64 -35.17 -43.04 -19.92
CA SER A 64 -35.21 -43.51 -18.53
C SER A 64 -35.62 -42.43 -17.52
N VAL A 65 -35.64 -41.17 -17.95
CA VAL A 65 -36.00 -40.00 -17.14
C VAL A 65 -37.29 -39.39 -17.69
N THR A 66 -38.22 -38.96 -16.83
CA THR A 66 -39.46 -38.33 -17.31
C THR A 66 -39.17 -37.02 -18.06
N ALA A 67 -40.02 -36.65 -19.02
CA ALA A 67 -39.82 -35.44 -19.83
C ALA A 67 -39.74 -34.16 -18.97
N GLU A 68 -40.59 -34.06 -17.94
CA GLU A 68 -40.58 -32.97 -16.96
C GLU A 68 -39.24 -32.89 -16.22
N ARG A 69 -38.75 -34.04 -15.76
CA ARG A 69 -37.48 -34.11 -15.03
C ARG A 69 -36.29 -33.81 -15.93
N LEU A 70 -36.31 -34.32 -17.16
CA LEU A 70 -35.29 -34.05 -18.16
C LEU A 70 -35.19 -32.55 -18.49
N SER A 71 -36.32 -31.86 -18.58
CA SER A 71 -36.35 -30.41 -18.75
C SER A 71 -35.73 -29.71 -17.54
N ALA A 72 -36.05 -30.14 -16.32
CA ALA A 72 -35.53 -29.53 -15.10
C ALA A 72 -34.01 -29.71 -14.93
N VAL A 73 -33.45 -30.90 -15.24
CA VAL A 73 -32.01 -31.15 -15.08
C VAL A 73 -31.16 -30.46 -16.16
N ARG A 74 -31.78 -30.04 -17.27
CA ARG A 74 -31.12 -29.28 -18.35
C ARG A 74 -31.26 -27.76 -18.20
N ASP A 75 -32.12 -27.29 -17.31
CA ASP A 75 -32.36 -25.86 -17.02
C ASP A 75 -31.21 -25.29 -16.18
N VAL A 76 -30.05 -25.07 -16.81
CA VAL A 76 -28.80 -24.62 -16.17
C VAL A 76 -29.03 -23.39 -15.27
N ARG A 77 -28.57 -23.46 -14.01
CA ARG A 77 -28.79 -22.41 -13.00
C ARG A 77 -27.49 -21.85 -12.50
N ARG A 78 -27.34 -20.53 -12.58
CA ARG A 78 -26.18 -19.84 -11.97
C ARG A 78 -26.42 -19.63 -10.48
N GLY A 79 -25.45 -19.97 -9.65
CA GLY A 79 -25.43 -19.60 -8.22
C GLY A 79 -25.14 -18.11 -8.00
N GLY A 80 -24.98 -17.72 -6.74
CA GLY A 80 -24.50 -16.37 -6.39
C GLY A 80 -23.10 -16.10 -6.92
N LEU A 81 -22.72 -14.82 -7.03
CA LEU A 81 -21.46 -14.43 -7.67
C LEU A 81 -20.23 -14.91 -6.86
N LEU A 82 -19.27 -15.52 -7.56
CA LEU A 82 -18.00 -15.97 -6.98
C LEU A 82 -17.13 -14.78 -6.61
N GLY A 83 -16.47 -14.82 -5.45
CA GLY A 83 -15.72 -13.67 -4.92
C GLY A 83 -14.58 -14.01 -3.95
N CYS A 84 -14.20 -15.28 -3.81
CA CYS A 84 -13.02 -15.65 -3.05
C CYS A 84 -11.81 -15.59 -3.98
N LEU A 85 -10.92 -14.63 -3.75
CA LEU A 85 -9.67 -14.54 -4.47
C LEU A 85 -8.72 -15.64 -4.02
N VAL A 86 -7.87 -16.11 -4.94
CA VAL A 86 -6.88 -17.15 -4.71
C VAL A 86 -5.55 -16.65 -5.26
N ASP A 87 -4.47 -16.83 -4.51
CA ASP A 87 -3.13 -16.43 -4.94
C ASP A 87 -2.72 -17.11 -6.24
N GLU A 88 -2.09 -16.35 -7.13
CA GLU A 88 -1.67 -16.84 -8.45
C GLU A 88 -0.70 -18.04 -8.35
N ALA A 89 0.12 -18.10 -7.31
CA ALA A 89 1.02 -19.23 -7.06
C ALA A 89 0.25 -20.54 -6.75
N LEU A 90 -0.89 -20.44 -6.05
CA LEU A 90 -1.76 -21.59 -5.78
C LEU A 90 -2.52 -21.98 -7.06
N LEU A 91 -2.97 -21.02 -7.87
CA LEU A 91 -3.57 -21.30 -9.18
C LEU A 91 -2.59 -22.01 -10.12
N GLU A 92 -1.32 -21.62 -10.12
CA GLU A 92 -0.27 -22.30 -10.90
C GLU A 92 -0.03 -23.73 -10.41
N SER A 93 -0.10 -23.95 -9.09
CA SER A 93 -0.04 -25.30 -8.52
C SER A 93 -1.21 -26.17 -9.02
N TYR A 94 -2.41 -25.60 -9.14
CA TYR A 94 -3.54 -26.30 -9.75
C TYR A 94 -3.34 -26.57 -11.24
N ARG A 95 -2.82 -25.61 -12.02
CA ARG A 95 -2.56 -25.81 -13.46
C ARG A 95 -1.56 -26.94 -13.72
N THR A 96 -0.61 -27.13 -12.81
CA THR A 96 0.46 -28.13 -12.95
C THR A 96 0.09 -29.50 -12.37
N MET A 97 -0.57 -29.55 -11.21
CA MET A 97 -0.85 -30.80 -10.48
C MET A 97 -2.33 -31.21 -10.48
N GLY A 98 -3.24 -30.37 -10.97
CA GLY A 98 -4.69 -30.56 -10.86
C GLY A 98 -5.23 -30.36 -9.44
N ARG A 99 -4.44 -29.78 -8.53
CA ARG A 99 -4.78 -29.49 -7.13
C ARG A 99 -4.02 -28.27 -6.63
N LEU A 100 -4.59 -27.52 -5.68
CA LEU A 100 -3.96 -26.29 -5.17
C LEU A 100 -2.71 -26.56 -4.32
N ARG A 101 -2.64 -27.72 -3.66
CA ARG A 101 -1.54 -28.07 -2.74
C ARG A 101 -1.17 -29.55 -2.91
N PRO A 102 0.10 -29.93 -2.69
CA PRO A 102 0.51 -31.33 -2.64
C PRO A 102 -0.26 -32.10 -1.56
N MET A 103 -0.42 -33.42 -1.72
CA MET A 103 -1.05 -34.25 -0.70
C MET A 103 -0.20 -34.23 0.58
N ARG A 104 -0.85 -34.03 1.74
CA ARG A 104 -0.16 -33.95 3.02
C ARG A 104 -0.58 -35.12 3.90
N ALA A 105 0.38 -35.95 4.29
CA ALA A 105 0.13 -36.96 5.31
C ALA A 105 -0.10 -36.28 6.67
N ALA A 106 -0.98 -36.86 7.48
CA ALA A 106 -1.08 -36.47 8.88
C ALA A 106 0.27 -36.77 9.58
N PRO A 107 0.78 -35.87 10.45
CA PRO A 107 1.97 -36.17 11.24
C PRO A 107 1.75 -37.44 12.09
N CYS A 108 2.78 -38.28 12.23
CA CYS A 108 2.71 -39.46 13.10
C CYS A 108 2.39 -39.04 14.54
N GLY A 109 1.34 -39.62 15.15
CA GLY A 109 0.88 -39.25 16.50
C GLY A 109 0.00 -37.99 16.56
N ALA A 110 -0.31 -37.35 15.43
CA ALA A 110 -1.24 -36.22 15.42
C ALA A 110 -2.69 -36.73 15.51
N PHE A 111 -3.39 -36.28 16.55
CA PHE A 111 -4.83 -36.54 16.77
C PHE A 111 -5.17 -38.01 17.12
N ASP A 112 -4.38 -38.65 17.99
CA ASP A 112 -4.49 -40.06 18.45
C ASP A 112 -5.83 -40.46 19.14
N GLY A 113 -6.83 -39.58 19.18
CA GLY A 113 -8.16 -39.88 19.72
C GLY A 113 -9.12 -40.37 18.65
N GLU A 114 -9.99 -41.33 18.98
CA GLU A 114 -11.11 -41.71 18.10
C GLU A 114 -12.07 -40.52 17.94
N LEU A 115 -12.15 -39.98 16.73
CA LEU A 115 -13.10 -38.92 16.39
C LEU A 115 -14.49 -39.51 16.16
N PRO A 116 -15.57 -38.79 16.52
CA PRO A 116 -16.93 -39.20 16.18
C PRO A 116 -17.09 -39.42 14.67
N GLY A 117 -17.87 -40.42 14.25
CA GLY A 117 -18.16 -40.63 12.82
C GLY A 117 -19.00 -39.52 12.18
N ALA A 118 -19.60 -38.63 12.97
CA ALA A 118 -20.29 -37.45 12.47
C ALA A 118 -20.36 -36.35 13.52
N VAL A 119 -20.28 -35.10 13.08
CA VAL A 119 -20.45 -33.89 13.92
C VAL A 119 -21.31 -32.87 13.18
N ARG A 120 -22.24 -32.25 13.91
CA ARG A 120 -23.24 -31.33 13.35
C ARG A 120 -23.37 -30.09 14.23
N LEU A 121 -22.99 -28.92 13.71
CA LEU A 121 -23.00 -27.63 14.42
C LEU A 121 -24.10 -26.67 13.94
N MET A 122 -24.89 -27.04 12.92
CA MET A 122 -25.90 -26.17 12.28
C MET A 122 -26.91 -25.57 13.26
N ASN A 123 -27.30 -26.28 14.32
CA ASN A 123 -28.27 -25.79 15.31
C ASN A 123 -27.79 -24.56 16.10
N ARG A 124 -26.49 -24.25 16.05
CA ARG A 124 -25.87 -23.07 16.68
C ARG A 124 -25.54 -21.97 15.66
N MET A 125 -25.86 -22.19 14.39
CA MET A 125 -25.65 -21.21 13.33
C MET A 125 -26.93 -20.37 13.16
N PRO A 126 -26.81 -19.09 12.79
CA PRO A 126 -27.96 -18.27 12.41
C PRO A 126 -28.61 -18.79 11.11
N PRO A 127 -29.76 -18.29 10.66
CA PRO A 127 -30.35 -18.66 9.38
C PRO A 127 -29.42 -18.40 8.19
N VAL A 128 -29.49 -19.20 7.11
CA VAL A 128 -28.68 -19.02 5.89
C VAL A 128 -29.08 -17.72 5.19
N ARG A 129 -28.10 -16.84 4.92
CA ARG A 129 -28.30 -15.56 4.21
C ARG A 129 -27.98 -15.67 2.72
N ASP A 130 -28.30 -14.62 1.98
CA ASP A 130 -28.12 -14.53 0.53
C ASP A 130 -27.27 -13.31 0.15
N GLN A 131 -26.11 -13.57 -0.47
CA GLN A 131 -25.20 -12.54 -0.98
C GLN A 131 -25.70 -11.88 -2.27
N GLY A 132 -26.69 -12.47 -2.95
CA GLY A 132 -27.20 -12.00 -4.23
C GLY A 132 -26.13 -11.90 -5.31
N GLU A 133 -26.05 -10.74 -5.96
CA GLU A 133 -25.31 -10.53 -7.21
C GLU A 133 -23.86 -10.05 -6.99
N ARG A 134 -23.36 -10.06 -5.75
CA ARG A 134 -22.04 -9.52 -5.39
C ARG A 134 -21.05 -10.61 -5.02
N GLY A 135 -19.78 -10.39 -5.31
CA GLY A 135 -18.67 -11.27 -4.92
C GLY A 135 -18.27 -11.08 -3.45
N SER A 136 -19.23 -11.18 -2.53
CA SER A 136 -19.01 -10.96 -1.09
C SER A 136 -19.03 -12.23 -0.25
N CYS A 137 -18.99 -13.40 -0.87
CA CYS A 137 -19.02 -14.71 -0.19
C CYS A 137 -18.05 -14.84 0.99
N VAL A 138 -16.87 -14.23 0.88
CA VAL A 138 -15.86 -14.22 1.96
C VAL A 138 -16.42 -13.56 3.22
N ALA A 139 -17.11 -12.41 3.08
CA ALA A 139 -17.72 -11.74 4.22
C ALA A 139 -18.80 -12.62 4.85
N PHE A 140 -19.65 -13.26 4.05
CA PHE A 140 -20.72 -14.16 4.55
C PHE A 140 -20.18 -15.36 5.31
N GLY A 141 -19.19 -16.08 4.74
CA GLY A 141 -18.58 -17.22 5.42
C GLY A 141 -17.91 -16.82 6.74
N THR A 142 -17.29 -15.65 6.76
CA THR A 142 -16.56 -15.16 7.94
C THR A 142 -17.49 -14.56 9.00
N VAL A 143 -18.56 -13.86 8.61
CA VAL A 143 -19.60 -13.39 9.54
C VAL A 143 -20.30 -14.57 10.19
N ALA A 144 -20.65 -15.61 9.43
CA ALA A 144 -21.26 -16.82 9.98
C ALA A 144 -20.37 -17.49 11.05
N LEU A 145 -19.04 -17.54 10.83
CA LEU A 145 -18.08 -17.94 11.85
C LEU A 145 -18.16 -17.01 13.07
N ARG A 146 -18.13 -15.69 12.89
CA ARG A 146 -18.14 -14.74 14.01
C ARG A 146 -19.41 -14.84 14.85
N GLU A 147 -20.57 -14.98 14.22
CA GLU A 147 -21.86 -15.12 14.88
C GLU A 147 -21.90 -16.37 15.75
N PHE A 148 -21.39 -17.49 15.23
CA PHE A 148 -21.26 -18.70 16.04
C PHE A 148 -20.42 -18.49 17.29
N LEU A 149 -19.31 -17.72 17.18
CA LEU A 149 -18.40 -17.46 18.30
C LEU A 149 -19.01 -16.56 19.38
N VAL A 150 -19.94 -15.67 19.02
CA VAL A 150 -20.67 -14.82 19.99
C VAL A 150 -21.98 -15.46 20.48
N GLY A 151 -22.25 -16.70 20.10
CA GLY A 151 -23.39 -17.48 20.58
C GLY A 151 -24.62 -17.46 19.67
N GLY A 152 -24.50 -16.92 18.45
CA GLY A 152 -25.52 -16.98 17.40
C GLY A 152 -26.75 -16.09 17.60
N GLY A 153 -26.78 -15.29 18.68
CA GLY A 153 -27.89 -14.39 19.01
C GLY A 153 -27.83 -13.02 18.32
N ASP A 154 -26.63 -12.56 17.94
CA ASP A 154 -26.43 -11.29 17.26
C ASP A 154 -26.44 -11.45 15.74
N ASP A 155 -27.17 -10.56 15.06
CA ASP A 155 -27.24 -10.45 13.60
C ASP A 155 -26.16 -9.45 13.14
N LEU A 156 -25.06 -9.93 12.58
CA LEU A 156 -23.87 -9.14 12.22
C LEU A 156 -23.84 -8.79 10.73
N SER A 157 -23.26 -7.63 10.40
CA SER A 157 -23.30 -7.03 9.07
C SER A 157 -22.22 -7.56 8.12
N GLU A 158 -22.61 -8.35 7.12
CA GLU A 158 -21.71 -8.69 6.00
C GLU A 158 -21.29 -7.46 5.20
N GLN A 159 -22.15 -6.45 5.13
CA GLN A 159 -21.85 -5.21 4.40
C GLN A 159 -20.68 -4.47 5.02
N PHE A 160 -20.66 -4.35 6.35
CA PHE A 160 -19.57 -3.72 7.07
C PHE A 160 -18.27 -4.51 6.88
N LEU A 161 -18.31 -5.83 7.08
CA LEU A 161 -17.09 -6.64 6.96
C LEU A 161 -16.55 -6.62 5.54
N TYR A 162 -17.41 -6.70 4.52
CA TYR A 162 -16.97 -6.62 3.13
C TYR A 162 -16.35 -5.27 2.81
N TRP A 163 -16.97 -4.17 3.25
CA TRP A 163 -16.36 -2.84 3.14
C TRP A 163 -14.98 -2.78 3.80
N ALA A 164 -14.84 -3.28 5.03
CA ALA A 164 -13.57 -3.30 5.75
C ALA A 164 -12.50 -4.11 5.01
N CYS A 165 -12.87 -5.22 4.36
CA CYS A 165 -11.97 -5.96 3.49
C CYS A 165 -11.48 -5.11 2.31
N LYS A 166 -12.38 -4.35 1.65
CA LYS A 166 -12.03 -3.47 0.53
C LYS A 166 -11.10 -2.33 0.96
N GLU A 167 -11.28 -1.80 2.16
CA GLU A 167 -10.37 -0.80 2.72
C GLU A 167 -8.98 -1.38 3.02
N LEU A 168 -8.91 -2.64 3.48
CA LEU A 168 -7.67 -3.30 3.82
C LEU A 168 -6.87 -3.75 2.57
N ASP A 169 -7.54 -4.38 1.60
CA ASP A 169 -6.87 -4.95 0.41
C ASP A 169 -6.73 -3.97 -0.75
N GLY A 170 -7.55 -2.92 -0.81
CA GLY A 170 -7.58 -1.96 -1.91
C GLY A 170 -7.91 -2.58 -3.28
N HIS A 171 -8.42 -3.81 -3.33
CA HIS A 171 -8.69 -4.50 -4.59
C HIS A 171 -9.90 -3.84 -5.28
N PRO A 172 -9.77 -3.35 -6.52
CA PRO A 172 -10.81 -2.52 -7.15
C PRO A 172 -12.02 -3.31 -7.66
N GLY A 173 -11.88 -4.63 -7.83
CA GLY A 173 -12.92 -5.51 -8.34
C GLY A 173 -13.72 -6.24 -7.26
N PRO A 174 -14.70 -7.06 -7.68
CA PRO A 174 -15.46 -7.90 -6.76
C PRO A 174 -14.55 -8.97 -6.16
N GLY A 175 -14.73 -9.19 -4.86
CA GLY A 175 -14.04 -10.24 -4.11
C GLY A 175 -12.95 -9.73 -3.18
N THR A 176 -12.47 -10.66 -2.36
CA THR A 176 -11.37 -10.49 -1.40
C THR A 176 -10.82 -11.86 -1.00
N PHE A 177 -9.84 -11.91 -0.09
CA PHE A 177 -9.24 -13.14 0.44
C PHE A 177 -9.76 -13.48 1.84
N ILE A 178 -9.76 -14.76 2.23
CA ILE A 178 -10.22 -15.16 3.57
C ILE A 178 -9.33 -14.53 4.64
N HIS A 179 -8.00 -14.59 4.49
CA HIS A 179 -7.06 -13.97 5.41
C HIS A 179 -7.26 -12.44 5.55
N THR A 180 -7.72 -11.77 4.49
CA THR A 180 -8.06 -10.35 4.51
C THR A 180 -9.28 -10.12 5.39
N ALA A 181 -10.33 -10.93 5.27
CA ALA A 181 -11.51 -10.84 6.13
C ALA A 181 -11.21 -11.16 7.60
N MET A 182 -10.37 -12.17 7.86
CA MET A 182 -9.88 -12.45 9.20
C MET A 182 -9.13 -11.25 9.80
N SER A 183 -8.29 -10.58 9.01
CA SER A 183 -7.55 -9.38 9.43
C SER A 183 -8.48 -8.18 9.64
N ALA A 184 -9.49 -8.02 8.79
CA ALA A 184 -10.50 -6.97 8.91
C ALA A 184 -11.34 -7.14 10.20
N LEU A 185 -11.73 -8.37 10.54
CA LEU A 185 -12.39 -8.68 11.81
C LEU A 185 -11.52 -8.39 13.03
N ALA A 186 -10.22 -8.62 12.95
CA ALA A 186 -9.30 -8.30 14.04
C ALA A 186 -9.11 -6.78 14.19
N GLN A 187 -8.95 -6.06 13.09
CA GLN A 187 -8.64 -4.63 13.09
C GLN A 187 -9.86 -3.72 13.28
N TYR A 188 -10.96 -4.02 12.61
CA TYR A 188 -12.17 -3.19 12.58
C TYR A 188 -13.33 -3.83 13.36
N GLY A 189 -13.37 -5.16 13.45
CA GLY A 189 -14.52 -5.90 13.95
C GLY A 189 -15.65 -5.93 12.93
N VAL A 190 -16.89 -6.07 13.41
CA VAL A 190 -18.09 -6.10 12.56
C VAL A 190 -19.27 -5.53 13.33
N CYS A 191 -20.04 -4.61 12.74
CA CYS A 191 -21.22 -4.07 13.41
C CYS A 191 -22.45 -4.98 13.27
N LEU A 192 -23.53 -4.66 13.97
CA LEU A 192 -24.82 -5.30 13.77
C LEU A 192 -25.36 -5.01 12.36
N GLU A 193 -26.07 -5.95 11.77
CA GLU A 193 -26.76 -5.82 10.48
C GLU A 193 -27.74 -4.63 10.51
N SER A 194 -28.42 -4.41 11.63
CA SER A 194 -29.31 -3.25 11.81
C SER A 194 -28.59 -1.90 11.72
N ALA A 195 -27.28 -1.85 11.98
CA ALA A 195 -26.48 -0.63 11.89
C ALA A 195 -25.98 -0.37 10.46
N TRP A 196 -25.74 -1.41 9.67
CA TRP A 196 -25.46 -1.28 8.24
C TRP A 196 -25.99 -2.47 7.44
N PRO A 197 -27.24 -2.37 6.92
CA PRO A 197 -27.87 -3.47 6.22
C PRO A 197 -27.17 -3.86 4.91
N TYR A 198 -27.21 -5.15 4.59
CA TYR A 198 -26.64 -5.70 3.38
C TYR A 198 -27.39 -5.29 2.12
N THR A 199 -26.63 -4.77 1.14
CA THR A 199 -27.14 -4.43 -0.18
C THR A 199 -26.66 -5.46 -1.20
N PRO A 200 -27.54 -6.35 -1.71
CA PRO A 200 -27.15 -7.49 -2.54
C PRO A 200 -26.84 -7.13 -4.01
N ARG A 201 -27.01 -5.86 -4.39
CA ARG A 201 -26.76 -5.39 -5.77
C ARG A 201 -25.41 -4.69 -5.88
N PRO A 202 -24.66 -4.89 -6.97
CA PRO A 202 -23.43 -4.16 -7.21
C PRO A 202 -23.68 -2.65 -7.34
N SER A 203 -22.65 -1.85 -7.09
CA SER A 203 -22.67 -0.39 -7.24
C SER A 203 -21.38 0.08 -7.91
N GLY A 204 -21.25 1.38 -8.21
CA GLY A 204 -20.00 1.96 -8.73
C GLY A 204 -18.80 1.88 -7.75
N LYS A 205 -19.03 1.49 -6.50
CA LYS A 205 -18.01 1.21 -5.48
C LYS A 205 -18.28 -0.16 -4.85
N GLU A 206 -17.34 -1.09 -4.94
CA GLU A 206 -17.53 -2.48 -4.44
C GLU A 206 -17.84 -2.56 -2.95
N GLY A 207 -17.12 -1.80 -2.11
CA GLY A 207 -17.35 -1.75 -0.67
C GLY A 207 -18.61 -0.95 -0.27
N GLN A 208 -19.21 -0.20 -1.18
CA GLN A 208 -20.41 0.65 -0.95
C GLN A 208 -20.30 1.61 0.24
N GLY A 209 -19.07 1.94 0.66
CA GLY A 209 -18.79 2.83 1.78
C GLY A 209 -18.90 4.32 1.45
N PRO A 210 -18.76 5.18 2.48
CA PRO A 210 -18.34 4.86 3.86
C PRO A 210 -19.45 4.26 4.74
N PRO A 211 -19.11 3.64 5.89
CA PRO A 211 -20.06 3.15 6.88
C PRO A 211 -20.95 4.27 7.45
N PRO A 212 -22.21 3.97 7.81
CA PRO A 212 -23.07 4.88 8.56
C PRO A 212 -22.43 5.32 9.90
N PRO A 213 -22.77 6.52 10.41
CA PRO A 213 -22.30 6.98 11.71
C PRO A 213 -22.57 5.96 12.83
N GLY A 214 -21.59 5.72 13.70
CA GLY A 214 -21.69 4.77 14.81
C GLY A 214 -21.41 3.30 14.44
N ALA A 215 -21.44 2.93 13.15
CA ALA A 215 -21.16 1.54 12.75
C ALA A 215 -19.71 1.12 13.08
N LEU A 216 -18.72 2.00 12.86
CA LEU A 216 -17.31 1.74 13.23
C LEU A 216 -17.10 1.58 14.74
N GLU A 217 -17.84 2.32 15.55
CA GLU A 217 -17.75 2.24 17.02
C GLU A 217 -18.41 0.94 17.51
N GLY A 218 -19.60 0.63 17.02
CA GLY A 218 -20.30 -0.62 17.32
C GLY A 218 -19.53 -1.86 16.86
N ALA A 219 -18.79 -1.77 15.75
CA ALA A 219 -18.01 -2.89 15.23
C ALA A 219 -16.92 -3.38 16.18
N ARG A 220 -16.33 -2.47 16.98
CA ARG A 220 -15.27 -2.82 17.94
C ARG A 220 -15.71 -3.83 19.00
N ALA A 221 -17.01 -3.86 19.34
CA ALA A 221 -17.56 -4.83 20.29
C ALA A 221 -17.44 -6.28 19.79
N PHE A 222 -17.37 -6.47 18.48
CA PHE A 222 -17.31 -7.78 17.83
C PHE A 222 -15.98 -8.03 17.13
N CYS A 223 -14.90 -7.33 17.51
CA CYS A 223 -13.55 -7.66 17.08
C CYS A 223 -13.20 -9.12 17.39
N LEU A 224 -12.43 -9.76 16.50
CA LEU A 224 -11.90 -11.09 16.71
C LEU A 224 -10.43 -10.97 17.13
N GLU A 225 -10.15 -11.24 18.40
CA GLU A 225 -8.82 -11.04 18.98
C GLU A 225 -7.75 -11.94 18.35
N SER A 226 -8.12 -13.16 17.95
CA SER A 226 -7.19 -14.14 17.40
C SER A 226 -7.89 -15.08 16.43
N THR A 227 -7.12 -15.66 15.51
CA THR A 227 -7.60 -16.58 14.47
C THR A 227 -6.68 -17.79 14.41
N ARG A 228 -7.27 -18.99 14.20
CA ARG A 228 -6.51 -20.23 14.02
C ARG A 228 -6.57 -20.62 12.56
N THR A 229 -5.41 -20.79 11.95
CA THR A 229 -5.31 -21.40 10.62
C THR A 229 -5.66 -22.89 10.73
N VAL A 230 -6.55 -23.35 9.85
CA VAL A 230 -6.79 -24.76 9.61
C VAL A 230 -6.02 -25.14 8.36
N GLU A 231 -5.36 -26.29 8.40
CA GLU A 231 -4.55 -26.76 7.27
C GLU A 231 -5.49 -27.08 6.08
N PRO A 232 -5.48 -26.30 4.99
CA PRO A 232 -6.56 -26.34 4.01
C PRO A 232 -6.74 -27.70 3.33
N ASN A 233 -5.64 -28.43 3.13
CA ASN A 233 -5.57 -29.73 2.48
C ASN A 233 -5.43 -30.91 3.45
N LEU A 234 -5.87 -30.77 4.72
CA LEU A 234 -5.80 -31.86 5.71
C LEU A 234 -7.16 -32.09 6.37
N VAL A 235 -7.93 -33.04 5.83
CA VAL A 235 -9.28 -33.42 6.28
C VAL A 235 -9.33 -33.69 7.79
N LEU A 236 -8.32 -34.40 8.32
CA LEU A 236 -8.25 -34.75 9.74
C LEU A 236 -8.23 -33.51 10.64
N HIS A 237 -7.57 -32.43 10.22
CA HIS A 237 -7.51 -31.19 10.99
C HIS A 237 -8.91 -30.53 11.05
N TYR A 238 -9.65 -30.50 9.95
CA TYR A 238 -11.04 -30.00 9.96
C TYR A 238 -11.91 -30.81 10.92
N LYS A 239 -11.83 -32.15 10.85
CA LYS A 239 -12.61 -33.03 11.73
C LYS A 239 -12.29 -32.79 13.20
N TYR A 240 -11.02 -32.62 13.55
CA TYR A 240 -10.58 -32.33 14.91
C TYR A 240 -11.12 -30.98 15.42
N VAL A 241 -11.05 -29.93 14.60
CA VAL A 241 -11.62 -28.61 14.92
C VAL A 241 -13.14 -28.68 15.11
N LEU A 242 -13.84 -29.38 14.22
CA LEU A 242 -15.29 -29.50 14.25
C LEU A 242 -15.77 -30.34 15.44
N ALA A 243 -15.07 -31.42 15.78
CA ALA A 243 -15.40 -32.29 16.91
C ALA A 243 -15.16 -31.63 18.28
N GLY A 244 -14.30 -30.61 18.33
CA GLY A 244 -13.87 -30.00 19.58
C GLY A 244 -12.50 -30.54 19.96
N ASP A 245 -11.48 -29.71 19.81
CA ASP A 245 -10.11 -30.04 20.17
C ASP A 245 -9.85 -29.90 21.67
N ASP A 246 -9.11 -30.83 22.27
CA ASP A 246 -8.55 -30.71 23.64
C ASP A 246 -9.57 -30.29 24.72
N GLY A 247 -10.78 -30.87 24.69
CA GLY A 247 -11.83 -30.63 25.69
C GLY A 247 -12.70 -29.38 25.45
N LYS A 248 -12.62 -28.78 24.25
CA LYS A 248 -13.43 -27.63 23.85
C LYS A 248 -14.68 -28.06 23.07
N ASN A 249 -15.62 -27.12 22.93
CA ASN A 249 -16.75 -27.28 22.02
C ASN A 249 -16.28 -27.16 20.56
N GLY A 250 -16.90 -27.94 19.68
CA GLY A 250 -16.68 -27.86 18.24
C GLY A 250 -16.88 -26.45 17.67
N MET A 251 -16.01 -26.07 16.72
CA MET A 251 -16.01 -24.76 16.05
C MET A 251 -16.19 -24.91 14.54
N PRO A 252 -16.93 -24.01 13.88
CA PRO A 252 -17.03 -23.98 12.43
C PRO A 252 -15.74 -23.42 11.81
N ILE A 253 -15.56 -23.63 10.51
CA ILE A 253 -14.34 -23.26 9.78
C ILE A 253 -14.75 -22.46 8.55
N THR A 254 -14.32 -21.20 8.44
CA THR A 254 -14.45 -20.46 7.18
C THR A 254 -13.32 -20.84 6.24
N PHE A 255 -13.61 -21.09 4.96
CA PHE A 255 -12.59 -21.50 4.00
C PHE A 255 -12.95 -21.10 2.57
N GLY A 256 -11.92 -20.98 1.73
CA GLY A 256 -12.03 -20.67 0.31
C GLY A 256 -11.69 -21.87 -0.56
N THR A 257 -12.44 -22.12 -1.62
CA THR A 257 -12.19 -23.20 -2.59
C THR A 257 -12.29 -22.74 -4.03
N LEU A 258 -11.66 -23.48 -4.95
CA LEU A 258 -12.02 -23.41 -6.37
C LEU A 258 -13.42 -23.97 -6.61
N VAL A 259 -14.08 -23.46 -7.64
CA VAL A 259 -15.43 -23.80 -8.08
C VAL A 259 -15.42 -24.24 -9.53
N PHE A 260 -16.24 -25.22 -9.89
CA PHE A 260 -16.31 -25.80 -11.23
C PHE A 260 -17.74 -25.78 -11.76
N ASN A 261 -17.90 -25.53 -13.06
CA ASN A 261 -19.21 -25.34 -13.67
C ASN A 261 -20.09 -26.58 -13.56
N SER A 262 -19.51 -27.77 -13.66
CA SER A 262 -20.19 -29.07 -13.57
C SER A 262 -21.10 -29.21 -12.35
N TRP A 263 -20.76 -28.59 -11.21
CA TRP A 263 -21.67 -28.49 -10.06
C TRP A 263 -22.24 -27.09 -9.86
N TYR A 264 -21.46 -26.03 -10.13
CA TYR A 264 -21.89 -24.64 -9.87
C TYR A 264 -23.11 -24.23 -10.69
N MET A 265 -23.17 -24.73 -11.92
CA MET A 265 -24.24 -24.46 -12.87
C MET A 265 -25.30 -25.59 -12.90
N SER A 266 -25.12 -26.64 -12.09
CA SER A 266 -25.95 -27.86 -12.09
C SER A 266 -27.28 -27.66 -11.36
N PRO A 267 -28.42 -27.89 -12.02
CA PRO A 267 -29.73 -27.82 -11.36
C PRO A 267 -29.88 -28.85 -10.24
N GLU A 268 -29.23 -30.01 -10.36
CA GLU A 268 -29.25 -31.03 -9.31
C GLU A 268 -28.46 -30.61 -8.08
N THR A 269 -27.30 -29.99 -8.25
CA THR A 269 -26.58 -29.43 -7.10
C THR A 269 -27.36 -28.28 -6.48
N HIS A 270 -28.03 -27.43 -7.27
CA HIS A 270 -28.92 -26.38 -6.74
C HIS A 270 -30.12 -26.90 -5.96
N ARG A 271 -30.62 -28.09 -6.30
CA ARG A 271 -31.72 -28.73 -5.60
C ARG A 271 -31.27 -29.42 -4.30
N THR A 272 -30.17 -30.15 -4.37
CA THR A 272 -29.74 -31.11 -3.33
C THR A 272 -28.59 -30.63 -2.45
N GLY A 273 -27.80 -29.67 -2.91
CA GLY A 273 -26.55 -29.27 -2.26
C GLY A 273 -25.40 -30.26 -2.39
N LYS A 274 -25.56 -31.38 -3.12
CA LYS A 274 -24.50 -32.37 -3.32
C LYS A 274 -23.44 -31.83 -4.29
N ILE A 275 -22.21 -31.64 -3.79
CA ILE A 275 -21.08 -31.14 -4.58
C ILE A 275 -20.33 -32.33 -5.19
N THR A 276 -20.27 -32.39 -6.52
CA THR A 276 -19.47 -33.39 -7.24
C THR A 276 -18.03 -32.92 -7.42
N LEU A 277 -17.09 -33.86 -7.62
CA LEU A 277 -15.76 -33.49 -8.06
C LEU A 277 -15.79 -32.94 -9.50
N PRO A 278 -14.82 -32.08 -9.88
CA PRO A 278 -14.74 -31.56 -11.24
C PRO A 278 -14.60 -32.68 -12.26
N LEU A 279 -15.14 -32.45 -13.46
CA LEU A 279 -14.94 -33.35 -14.57
C LEU A 279 -13.45 -33.36 -14.98
N PRO A 280 -12.92 -34.46 -15.53
CA PRO A 280 -11.53 -34.53 -15.94
C PRO A 280 -11.18 -33.46 -16.98
N GLY A 281 -10.23 -32.58 -16.66
CA GLY A 281 -9.81 -31.47 -17.53
C GLY A 281 -10.74 -30.26 -17.50
N GLU A 282 -11.65 -30.19 -16.54
CA GLU A 282 -12.46 -29.01 -16.29
C GLU A 282 -11.63 -27.88 -15.68
N PHE A 283 -11.80 -26.65 -16.18
CA PHE A 283 -11.15 -25.47 -15.61
C PHE A 283 -12.03 -24.83 -14.52
N PRO A 284 -11.44 -24.24 -13.48
CA PRO A 284 -12.20 -23.57 -12.43
C PRO A 284 -12.91 -22.33 -12.98
N ALA A 285 -14.16 -22.15 -12.57
CA ALA A 285 -14.98 -20.98 -12.89
C ALA A 285 -14.62 -19.76 -12.03
N GLY A 286 -14.01 -19.98 -10.86
CA GLY A 286 -13.60 -18.95 -9.91
C GLY A 286 -13.37 -19.54 -8.52
N GLY A 287 -13.27 -18.67 -7.51
CA GLY A 287 -13.18 -19.06 -6.11
C GLY A 287 -14.42 -18.66 -5.31
N HIS A 288 -14.84 -19.53 -4.38
CA HIS A 288 -15.95 -19.27 -3.46
C HIS A 288 -15.54 -19.53 -2.03
N ALA A 289 -16.19 -18.82 -1.11
CA ALA A 289 -15.93 -18.93 0.31
C ALA A 289 -17.17 -19.46 1.03
N TRP A 290 -16.93 -20.28 2.05
CA TRP A 290 -17.97 -21.03 2.73
C TRP A 290 -17.67 -21.16 4.22
N CYS A 291 -18.64 -21.67 4.99
CA CYS A 291 -18.45 -22.01 6.39
C CYS A 291 -18.75 -23.49 6.64
N VAL A 292 -17.75 -24.29 6.99
CA VAL A 292 -17.91 -25.70 7.38
C VAL A 292 -18.51 -25.77 8.78
N VAL A 293 -19.61 -26.50 8.93
CA VAL A 293 -20.41 -26.58 10.15
C VAL A 293 -20.63 -28.02 10.60
N GLY A 294 -19.91 -28.98 10.02
CA GLY A 294 -19.99 -30.37 10.41
C GLY A 294 -19.31 -31.30 9.42
N TYR A 295 -19.34 -32.59 9.73
CA TYR A 295 -18.85 -33.64 8.86
C TYR A 295 -19.58 -34.96 9.13
N VAL A 296 -19.55 -35.86 8.15
CA VAL A 296 -20.08 -37.22 8.24
C VAL A 296 -19.11 -38.15 7.50
N ASP A 297 -18.62 -39.17 8.20
CA ASP A 297 -17.81 -40.22 7.61
C ASP A 297 -18.71 -41.21 6.85
N ASP A 298 -18.32 -41.48 5.61
CA ASP A 298 -19.03 -42.38 4.71
C ASP A 298 -18.02 -42.90 3.68
N ALA A 299 -17.67 -44.18 3.80
CA ALA A 299 -16.67 -44.81 2.94
C ALA A 299 -17.07 -44.87 1.45
N SER A 300 -18.36 -44.66 1.12
CA SER A 300 -18.85 -44.58 -0.25
C SER A 300 -18.61 -43.23 -0.91
N VAL A 301 -18.25 -42.21 -0.13
CA VAL A 301 -18.01 -40.84 -0.62
C VAL A 301 -16.53 -40.64 -0.90
N PRO A 302 -16.14 -39.97 -2.00
CA PRO A 302 -14.73 -39.71 -2.30
C PRO A 302 -13.97 -39.03 -1.16
N GLY A 303 -12.91 -39.68 -0.69
CA GLY A 303 -12.12 -39.25 0.46
C GLY A 303 -12.62 -39.80 1.82
N GLY A 304 -13.67 -40.61 1.84
CA GLY A 304 -14.16 -41.31 3.04
C GLY A 304 -15.24 -40.57 3.84
N GLY A 305 -15.85 -39.53 3.26
CA GLY A 305 -16.92 -38.77 3.89
C GLY A 305 -17.13 -37.40 3.24
N TYR A 306 -18.02 -36.61 3.85
CA TYR A 306 -18.31 -35.23 3.41
C TYR A 306 -18.36 -34.26 4.58
N PHE A 307 -17.98 -33.02 4.28
CA PHE A 307 -18.23 -31.86 5.13
C PHE A 307 -19.64 -31.32 4.87
N ILE A 308 -20.27 -30.87 5.95
CA ILE A 308 -21.52 -30.11 5.89
C ILE A 308 -21.13 -28.64 5.83
N VAL A 309 -21.46 -27.98 4.72
CA VAL A 309 -20.95 -26.64 4.42
C VAL A 309 -22.10 -25.67 4.24
N ARG A 310 -22.17 -24.65 5.10
CA ARG A 310 -23.11 -23.54 4.98
C ARG A 310 -22.70 -22.65 3.80
N ASN A 311 -23.62 -22.46 2.87
CA ASN A 311 -23.47 -21.55 1.73
C ASN A 311 -24.05 -20.15 2.04
N SER A 312 -23.93 -19.21 1.10
CA SER A 312 -24.42 -17.84 1.18
C SER A 312 -25.36 -17.47 0.02
N TRP A 313 -26.13 -18.44 -0.48
CA TRP A 313 -27.09 -18.27 -1.61
C TRP A 313 -28.55 -18.48 -1.17
N GLY A 314 -28.84 -18.21 0.10
CA GLY A 314 -30.17 -18.38 0.69
C GLY A 314 -30.60 -19.84 0.88
N ALA A 315 -31.71 -20.03 1.60
CA ALA A 315 -32.26 -21.36 1.89
C ALA A 315 -33.03 -21.99 0.71
N ALA A 316 -33.33 -21.21 -0.34
CA ALA A 316 -33.91 -21.75 -1.57
C ALA A 316 -32.90 -22.60 -2.36
N TRP A 317 -31.61 -22.31 -2.22
CA TRP A 317 -30.54 -23.17 -2.72
C TRP A 317 -30.40 -24.39 -1.81
N ALA A 318 -30.18 -25.56 -2.40
CA ALA A 318 -30.10 -26.84 -1.70
C ALA A 318 -31.30 -27.11 -0.77
N ALA A 319 -32.51 -26.72 -1.20
CA ALA A 319 -33.74 -26.87 -0.40
C ALA A 319 -34.04 -28.33 -0.01
N GLU A 320 -33.54 -29.29 -0.78
CA GLU A 320 -33.68 -30.73 -0.51
C GLU A 320 -32.40 -31.36 0.09
N SER A 321 -31.47 -30.56 0.59
CA SER A 321 -30.31 -31.08 1.31
C SER A 321 -30.77 -31.86 2.56
N PRO A 322 -30.23 -33.07 2.80
CA PRO A 322 -30.65 -33.91 3.91
C PRO A 322 -30.11 -33.41 5.26
N GLU A 323 -29.14 -32.50 5.24
CA GLU A 323 -28.56 -31.91 6.44
C GLU A 323 -29.34 -30.65 6.86
N ALA A 324 -29.47 -29.69 5.95
CA ALA A 324 -30.32 -28.51 6.10
C ALA A 324 -30.39 -27.72 4.79
N ALA A 325 -31.51 -27.03 4.54
CA ALA A 325 -31.64 -26.11 3.42
C ALA A 325 -30.52 -25.06 3.42
N GLY A 326 -29.98 -24.70 2.26
CA GLY A 326 -28.82 -23.82 2.12
C GLY A 326 -27.46 -24.44 2.47
N HIS A 327 -27.41 -25.73 2.80
CA HIS A 327 -26.16 -26.43 3.16
C HIS A 327 -25.76 -27.45 2.10
N ALA A 328 -24.50 -27.40 1.72
CA ALA A 328 -23.87 -28.30 0.78
C ALA A 328 -23.33 -29.55 1.48
N LEU A 329 -23.28 -30.64 0.74
CA LEU A 329 -22.53 -31.85 1.07
C LEU A 329 -21.27 -31.83 0.22
N MET A 330 -20.10 -31.60 0.83
CA MET A 330 -18.85 -31.44 0.12
C MET A 330 -17.88 -32.60 0.43
N PRO A 331 -17.49 -33.43 -0.55
CA PRO A 331 -16.57 -34.54 -0.32
C PRO A 331 -15.26 -34.11 0.34
N TYR A 332 -14.72 -34.96 1.21
CA TYR A 332 -13.39 -34.75 1.80
C TYR A 332 -12.31 -34.59 0.71
N ALA A 333 -12.38 -35.40 -0.35
CA ALA A 333 -11.47 -35.30 -1.49
C ALA A 333 -11.54 -33.95 -2.22
N TYR A 334 -12.71 -33.30 -2.23
CA TYR A 334 -12.88 -31.99 -2.85
C TYR A 334 -12.13 -30.92 -2.04
N VAL A 335 -12.32 -30.90 -0.72
CA VAL A 335 -11.63 -29.96 0.17
C VAL A 335 -10.12 -30.18 0.14
N GLU A 336 -9.67 -31.43 0.21
CA GLU A 336 -8.24 -31.78 0.17
C GLU A 336 -7.54 -31.27 -1.09
N ALA A 337 -8.21 -31.32 -2.25
CA ALA A 337 -7.63 -30.92 -3.53
C ALA A 337 -7.77 -29.41 -3.83
N PHE A 338 -8.86 -28.77 -3.40
CA PHE A 338 -9.29 -27.46 -3.93
C PHE A 338 -9.47 -26.36 -2.89
N ALA A 339 -9.17 -26.61 -1.61
CA ALA A 339 -9.16 -25.56 -0.58
C ALA A 339 -7.89 -24.70 -0.64
N ALA A 340 -8.06 -23.39 -0.72
CA ALA A 340 -6.98 -22.41 -0.79
C ALA A 340 -6.51 -21.98 0.60
N GLU A 341 -7.47 -21.57 1.44
CA GLU A 341 -7.28 -21.00 2.77
C GLU A 341 -8.39 -21.50 3.70
N ALA A 342 -8.09 -21.74 4.97
CA ALA A 342 -9.08 -22.15 5.96
C ALA A 342 -8.72 -21.59 7.34
N TYR A 343 -9.72 -21.06 8.04
CA TYR A 343 -9.59 -20.39 9.33
C TYR A 343 -10.76 -20.72 10.25
N THR A 344 -10.48 -20.74 11.55
CA THR A 344 -11.48 -20.79 12.63
C THR A 344 -11.11 -19.73 13.69
N GLY A 345 -11.96 -19.53 14.69
CA GLY A 345 -11.67 -18.62 15.80
C GLY A 345 -12.22 -19.10 17.15
N PRO A 346 -11.85 -18.40 18.25
CA PRO A 346 -10.54 -17.78 18.39
C PRO A 346 -9.45 -18.87 18.42
N ALA A 347 -8.25 -18.54 17.95
CA ALA A 347 -7.09 -19.32 18.39
C ALA A 347 -7.06 -19.22 19.91
N ASP A 348 -6.60 -20.28 20.58
CA ASP A 348 -6.10 -20.12 21.94
C ASP A 348 -5.34 -18.80 21.97
N GLY A 349 -5.71 -17.90 22.89
CA GLY A 349 -4.78 -16.84 23.25
C GLY A 349 -3.39 -17.48 23.34
N PRO A 350 -2.36 -16.79 22.84
CA PRO A 350 -1.25 -17.35 22.04
C PRO A 350 -1.19 -18.88 21.91
N VAL A 351 -1.20 -19.42 20.66
CA VAL A 351 -1.03 -20.86 20.29
C VAL A 351 -0.57 -21.70 21.47
N SER A 352 -1.43 -22.62 21.95
CA SER A 352 -1.18 -23.34 23.20
C SER A 352 0.27 -23.78 23.29
N GLU A 353 0.87 -23.56 24.45
CA GLU A 353 2.25 -23.90 24.74
C GLU A 353 2.58 -25.33 24.24
N LYS A 354 1.63 -26.24 24.44
CA LYS A 354 1.68 -27.64 24.02
C LYS A 354 1.73 -27.82 22.50
N SER A 355 0.95 -27.08 21.71
CA SER A 355 0.92 -27.19 20.25
C SER A 355 2.16 -26.59 19.57
N ARG A 356 2.70 -25.47 20.10
CA ARG A 356 3.98 -24.91 19.61
C ARG A 356 5.13 -25.87 19.91
N LEU A 357 5.14 -26.44 21.11
CA LEU A 357 6.13 -27.43 21.52
C LEU A 357 6.08 -28.66 20.62
N ALA A 358 4.90 -29.19 20.32
CA ALA A 358 4.74 -30.41 19.51
C ALA A 358 5.36 -30.27 18.11
N GLN A 359 5.19 -29.14 17.44
CA GLN A 359 5.75 -28.88 16.10
C GLN A 359 7.28 -28.79 16.09
N CYS A 360 7.89 -28.45 17.23
CA CYS A 360 9.32 -28.27 17.37
C CYS A 360 9.96 -29.37 18.22
N THR A 361 9.21 -30.40 18.61
CA THR A 361 9.71 -31.53 19.38
C THR A 361 10.04 -32.70 18.44
N ARG A 362 11.21 -33.31 18.60
CA ARG A 362 11.53 -34.64 18.03
C ARG A 362 12.24 -35.53 19.04
N ILE A 363 12.29 -36.83 18.75
CA ILE A 363 13.12 -37.79 19.50
C ILE A 363 14.44 -37.95 18.76
N LEU A 364 15.57 -37.89 19.47
CA LEU A 364 16.88 -38.12 18.86
C LEU A 364 17.05 -39.58 18.45
N GLU A 365 17.53 -39.82 17.23
CA GLU A 365 17.84 -41.15 16.71
C GLU A 365 19.32 -41.52 16.89
N GLN A 366 20.19 -40.51 17.02
CA GLN A 366 21.64 -40.65 17.18
C GLN A 366 22.16 -39.66 18.25
N ASP A 367 23.41 -39.85 18.67
CA ASP A 367 24.08 -38.93 19.60
C ASP A 367 24.20 -37.54 18.95
N GLU A 368 23.58 -36.52 19.54
CA GLU A 368 23.67 -35.13 19.08
C GLU A 368 24.07 -34.21 20.25
N ARG A 369 24.66 -33.03 19.98
CA ARG A 369 25.08 -32.10 21.05
C ARG A 369 24.15 -30.89 21.09
N GLU A 370 23.79 -30.49 22.31
CA GLU A 370 23.03 -29.27 22.58
C GLU A 370 23.81 -28.04 22.06
N ALA A 371 23.19 -27.21 21.22
CA ALA A 371 23.87 -26.12 20.53
C ALA A 371 23.95 -24.85 21.40
N LEU A 372 25.16 -24.32 21.63
CA LEU A 372 25.42 -23.05 22.34
C LEU A 372 26.11 -22.03 21.40
N GLY A 373 25.50 -21.76 20.24
CA GLY A 373 26.08 -20.88 19.21
C GLY A 373 27.25 -21.53 18.44
N GLU A 374 27.85 -20.79 17.50
CA GLU A 374 28.78 -21.23 16.44
C GLU A 374 30.10 -21.93 16.87
N LYS A 375 30.22 -22.44 18.10
CA LYS A 375 31.32 -23.32 18.55
C LYS A 375 30.80 -24.55 19.30
N SER A 376 30.18 -25.47 18.55
CA SER A 376 29.51 -26.70 19.03
C SER A 376 30.40 -27.77 19.69
N ARG A 377 31.64 -27.47 20.08
CA ARG A 377 32.52 -28.45 20.76
C ARG A 377 32.33 -28.55 22.27
N ARG A 378 31.53 -27.65 22.90
CA ARG A 378 31.30 -27.62 24.35
C ARG A 378 29.88 -27.99 24.81
N GLY A 379 28.97 -28.26 23.87
CA GLY A 379 27.59 -28.65 24.19
C GLY A 379 27.51 -30.00 24.90
N ARG A 380 26.53 -30.15 25.80
CA ARG A 380 26.21 -31.44 26.45
C ARG A 380 25.81 -32.45 25.38
N LEU A 381 26.33 -33.67 25.48
CA LEU A 381 25.97 -34.76 24.56
C LEU A 381 24.61 -35.33 24.98
N LEU A 382 23.66 -35.35 24.06
CA LEU A 382 22.33 -35.93 24.21
C LEU A 382 22.30 -37.28 23.50
N LYS A 383 21.71 -38.29 24.15
CA LYS A 383 21.69 -39.68 23.67
C LYS A 383 20.43 -39.97 22.84
N PRO A 384 20.45 -40.99 21.97
CA PRO A 384 19.26 -41.51 21.30
C PRO A 384 18.12 -41.78 22.29
N GLY A 385 16.89 -41.49 21.88
CA GLY A 385 15.70 -41.57 22.72
C GLY A 385 15.42 -40.30 23.55
N THR A 386 16.36 -39.35 23.60
CA THR A 386 16.13 -38.06 24.28
C THR A 386 15.13 -37.22 23.48
N ARG A 387 14.09 -36.73 24.15
CA ARG A 387 13.14 -35.76 23.58
C ARG A 387 13.81 -34.39 23.51
N VAL A 388 13.88 -33.79 22.33
CA VAL A 388 14.54 -32.51 22.09
C VAL A 388 13.61 -31.52 21.43
N LEU A 389 13.87 -30.23 21.68
CA LEU A 389 13.26 -29.12 20.98
C LEU A 389 14.25 -28.64 19.91
N ALA A 390 13.81 -28.67 18.65
CA ALA A 390 14.56 -28.19 17.50
C ALA A 390 14.02 -26.83 17.04
N ASP A 391 14.93 -25.93 16.67
CA ASP A 391 14.58 -24.68 15.99
C ASP A 391 13.87 -25.00 14.66
N CYS A 392 12.70 -24.40 14.41
CA CYS A 392 11.91 -24.68 13.20
C CYS A 392 12.55 -24.11 11.92
N ILE A 393 13.56 -23.26 12.05
CA ILE A 393 14.27 -22.61 10.93
C ILE A 393 15.66 -23.21 10.75
N ILE A 394 16.35 -23.57 11.84
CA ILE A 394 17.69 -24.19 11.82
C ILE A 394 17.67 -25.50 12.62
N PRO A 395 17.27 -26.63 12.02
CA PRO A 395 17.03 -27.89 12.74
C PRO A 395 18.20 -28.44 13.55
N ASP A 396 19.43 -28.00 13.26
CA ASP A 396 20.67 -28.36 13.97
C ASP A 396 20.79 -27.71 15.36
N ILE A 397 20.01 -26.66 15.64
CA ILE A 397 19.96 -26.02 16.96
C ILE A 397 18.92 -26.77 17.78
N ILE A 398 19.41 -27.62 18.67
CA ILE A 398 18.58 -28.46 19.54
C ILE A 398 18.89 -28.24 21.03
N TYR A 399 17.85 -28.34 21.84
CA TYR A 399 17.90 -28.36 23.30
C TYR A 399 17.13 -29.56 23.83
N GLU A 400 17.50 -30.11 24.98
CA GLU A 400 16.68 -31.15 25.62
C GLU A 400 15.31 -30.56 25.99
N ALA A 401 14.22 -31.29 25.72
CA ALA A 401 12.84 -30.87 26.00
C ALA A 401 12.50 -30.97 27.50
N THR A 402 13.22 -30.20 28.31
CA THR A 402 12.98 -30.05 29.74
C THR A 402 11.91 -28.98 29.98
N PRO A 403 11.11 -29.04 31.07
CA PRO A 403 10.10 -28.01 31.36
C PRO A 403 10.64 -26.58 31.36
N LYS A 404 11.91 -26.40 31.76
CA LYS A 404 12.62 -25.11 31.72
C LYS A 404 12.84 -24.62 30.29
N ASN A 405 13.39 -25.48 29.42
CA ASN A 405 13.64 -25.14 28.02
C ASN A 405 12.31 -24.97 27.28
N GLU A 406 11.32 -25.81 27.53
CA GLU A 406 9.97 -25.69 26.98
C GLU A 406 9.35 -24.31 27.32
N ALA A 407 9.39 -23.88 28.58
CA ALA A 407 8.92 -22.54 28.98
C ALA A 407 9.73 -21.40 28.32
N GLU A 408 11.04 -21.59 28.11
CA GLU A 408 11.91 -20.62 27.43
C GLU A 408 11.63 -20.54 25.91
N PHE A 409 11.32 -21.67 25.27
CA PHE A 409 10.87 -21.77 23.88
C PHE A 409 9.62 -20.93 23.64
N LEU A 410 8.66 -21.08 24.55
CA LEU A 410 7.32 -20.50 24.43
C LEU A 410 7.31 -18.99 24.65
N ARG A 411 8.23 -18.52 25.50
CA ARG A 411 8.53 -17.09 25.65
C ARG A 411 9.22 -16.47 24.43
N ARG A 412 9.87 -17.24 23.55
CA ARG A 412 10.67 -16.73 22.41
C ARG A 412 9.92 -16.87 21.08
N ASP A 413 10.25 -16.00 20.13
CA ASP A 413 9.78 -16.07 18.73
C ASP A 413 10.50 -17.21 17.98
N CYS A 414 10.04 -18.45 18.20
CA CYS A 414 10.37 -19.73 17.53
C CYS A 414 11.85 -20.00 17.13
N THR A 415 12.79 -19.23 17.66
CA THR A 415 14.22 -19.32 17.39
C THR A 415 14.97 -19.10 18.69
N TRP A 416 15.86 -20.04 19.00
CA TRP A 416 16.36 -20.25 20.35
C TRP A 416 17.42 -19.26 20.79
N THR A 417 18.18 -18.75 19.83
CA THR A 417 19.23 -17.78 20.07
C THR A 417 18.83 -16.41 19.50
N GLU A 418 19.27 -15.33 20.14
CA GLU A 418 19.12 -13.97 19.61
C GLU A 418 19.73 -13.85 18.22
N GLU A 419 20.82 -14.57 17.96
CA GLU A 419 21.47 -14.64 16.66
C GLU A 419 20.59 -15.29 15.60
N SER A 420 19.90 -16.40 15.92
CA SER A 420 18.94 -17.07 15.03
C SER A 420 17.72 -16.19 14.77
N ARG A 421 17.19 -15.53 15.81
CA ARG A 421 16.10 -14.55 15.68
C ARG A 421 16.47 -13.44 14.71
N ARG A 422 17.69 -12.91 14.86
CA ARG A 422 18.25 -11.87 13.99
C ARG A 422 18.40 -12.37 12.55
N LYS A 423 18.95 -13.57 12.34
CA LYS A 423 19.09 -14.19 11.00
C LYS A 423 17.73 -14.43 10.32
N ALA A 424 16.68 -14.72 11.07
CA ALA A 424 15.34 -14.97 10.54
C ALA A 424 14.61 -13.69 10.11
N TRP A 425 14.77 -12.60 10.85
CA TRP A 425 14.11 -11.31 10.56
C TRP A 425 14.94 -10.40 9.64
N PHE A 426 16.26 -10.51 9.71
CA PHE A 426 17.19 -9.66 8.98
C PHE A 426 18.04 -10.50 8.03
N LEU A 427 17.44 -10.88 6.90
CA LEU A 427 18.18 -11.53 5.81
C LEU A 427 19.37 -10.65 5.39
N SER A 428 20.53 -11.27 5.20
CA SER A 428 21.73 -10.53 4.79
C SER A 428 21.52 -9.89 3.40
N PRO A 429 21.87 -8.60 3.19
CA PRO A 429 21.62 -7.90 1.93
C PRO A 429 22.23 -8.54 0.68
N ASP A 430 23.33 -9.29 0.83
CA ASP A 430 23.96 -10.12 -0.23
C ASP A 430 23.04 -11.24 -0.75
N LYS A 431 22.08 -11.68 0.08
CA LYS A 431 21.10 -12.73 -0.27
C LYS A 431 19.82 -12.17 -0.89
N PHE A 432 19.71 -10.86 -1.10
CA PHE A 432 18.50 -10.28 -1.70
C PHE A 432 18.36 -10.69 -3.17
N PRO A 433 17.13 -11.00 -3.63
CA PRO A 433 16.86 -11.23 -5.05
C PRO A 433 17.34 -10.05 -5.92
N GLY A 434 17.71 -10.33 -7.17
CA GLY A 434 18.21 -9.29 -8.09
C GLY A 434 17.20 -8.15 -8.32
N SER A 435 15.90 -8.45 -8.31
CA SER A 435 14.83 -7.45 -8.40
C SER A 435 14.86 -6.48 -7.22
N VAL A 436 14.95 -6.99 -5.99
CA VAL A 436 14.99 -6.17 -4.76
C VAL A 436 16.24 -5.30 -4.73
N ARG A 437 17.40 -5.84 -5.13
CA ARG A 437 18.65 -5.04 -5.22
C ARG A 437 18.52 -3.89 -6.22
N LYS A 438 17.95 -4.15 -7.40
CA LYS A 438 17.69 -3.13 -8.42
C LYS A 438 16.78 -2.01 -7.90
N ASP A 439 15.73 -2.36 -7.16
CA ASP A 439 14.82 -1.39 -6.56
C ASP A 439 15.53 -0.53 -5.49
N LEU A 440 16.34 -1.15 -4.63
CA LEU A 440 17.13 -0.46 -3.61
C LEU A 440 18.20 0.47 -4.23
N ASP A 441 18.84 0.04 -5.31
CA ASP A 441 19.82 0.87 -6.03
C ASP A 441 19.15 2.06 -6.73
N ALA A 442 17.95 1.87 -7.28
CA ALA A 442 17.14 2.97 -7.80
C ALA A 442 16.78 3.99 -6.70
N VAL A 443 16.43 3.52 -5.49
CA VAL A 443 16.20 4.40 -4.33
C VAL A 443 17.45 5.19 -3.97
N ARG A 444 18.62 4.53 -3.89
CA ARG A 444 19.91 5.20 -3.57
C ARG A 444 20.27 6.26 -4.60
N ALA A 445 20.05 5.97 -5.88
CA ALA A 445 20.27 6.92 -6.96
C ALA A 445 19.34 8.12 -6.84
N ALA A 446 18.04 7.90 -6.61
CA ALA A 446 17.06 8.96 -6.42
C ALA A 446 17.35 9.80 -5.17
N ARG A 447 17.76 9.19 -4.06
CA ARG A 447 18.21 9.89 -2.86
C ARG A 447 19.35 10.85 -3.18
N LYS A 448 20.40 10.34 -3.83
CA LYS A 448 21.60 11.13 -4.18
C LYS A 448 21.27 12.28 -5.12
N ASP A 449 20.39 12.04 -6.10
CA ASP A 449 19.92 13.07 -7.02
C ASP A 449 19.13 14.16 -6.27
N PHE A 450 18.19 13.76 -5.42
CA PHE A 450 17.38 14.67 -4.60
C PHE A 450 18.24 15.54 -3.68
N THR A 451 19.05 14.92 -2.80
CA THR A 451 19.82 15.66 -1.80
C THR A 451 20.94 16.46 -2.44
N GLY A 452 21.57 15.94 -3.49
CA GLY A 452 22.55 16.67 -4.30
C GLY A 452 21.95 17.91 -4.98
N ALA A 453 20.76 17.81 -5.54
CA ALA A 453 20.08 18.93 -6.17
C ALA A 453 19.71 20.03 -5.16
N ILE A 454 19.16 19.65 -3.99
CA ILE A 454 18.83 20.61 -2.93
C ILE A 454 20.09 21.26 -2.38
N HIS A 455 21.15 20.49 -2.11
CA HIS A 455 22.44 21.03 -1.65
C HIS A 455 22.99 22.07 -2.62
N ALA A 456 23.04 21.75 -3.92
CA ALA A 456 23.50 22.69 -4.95
C ALA A 456 22.64 23.97 -4.98
N ASN A 457 21.32 23.84 -4.86
CA ASN A 457 20.41 24.98 -4.81
C ASN A 457 20.62 25.86 -3.56
N MET A 458 20.93 25.25 -2.41
CA MET A 458 21.22 25.99 -1.18
C MET A 458 22.54 26.74 -1.28
N MET A 459 23.60 26.12 -1.84
CA MET A 459 24.88 26.78 -2.04
C MET A 459 24.81 27.91 -3.07
N GLN A 460 24.08 27.70 -4.16
CA GLN A 460 23.81 28.75 -5.17
C GLN A 460 22.89 29.87 -4.67
N SER A 461 22.29 29.72 -3.48
CA SER A 461 21.48 30.79 -2.88
C SER A 461 22.33 31.94 -2.33
N ILE A 462 23.65 31.76 -2.15
CA ILE A 462 24.54 32.84 -1.70
C ILE A 462 24.59 33.93 -2.78
N GLY A 463 24.38 35.19 -2.39
CA GLY A 463 24.25 36.32 -3.32
C GLY A 463 22.89 36.44 -3.99
N MET A 464 22.00 35.46 -3.82
CA MET A 464 20.63 35.52 -4.31
C MET A 464 19.69 36.18 -3.29
N PRO A 465 18.49 36.63 -3.71
CA PRO A 465 17.51 37.24 -2.81
C PRO A 465 17.22 36.41 -1.55
N PHE A 466 17.18 37.08 -0.39
CA PHE A 466 16.88 36.46 0.90
C PHE A 466 15.37 36.24 1.10
N PRO A 467 14.93 35.08 1.62
CA PRO A 467 13.51 34.75 1.79
C PRO A 467 12.84 35.44 3.01
N PHE A 468 12.17 36.56 2.81
CA PHE A 468 11.18 37.15 3.73
C PHE A 468 9.77 36.56 3.59
N MET A 469 9.14 36.14 4.69
CA MET A 469 7.73 35.69 4.68
C MET A 469 6.74 36.83 4.46
N THR A 470 7.04 38.03 4.98
CA THR A 470 6.27 39.25 4.71
C THR A 470 7.24 40.35 4.30
N ALA A 471 7.16 40.83 3.05
CA ALA A 471 7.94 41.98 2.64
C ALA A 471 7.53 43.20 3.49
N PRO A 472 8.50 44.00 3.97
CA PRO A 472 8.18 45.26 4.64
C PRO A 472 7.27 46.12 3.77
N TRP A 473 6.32 46.85 4.35
CA TRP A 473 5.34 47.64 3.60
C TRP A 473 5.99 48.66 2.64
N TRP A 474 7.15 49.19 3.00
CA TRP A 474 7.92 50.15 2.19
C TRP A 474 8.55 49.53 0.93
N PHE A 475 8.66 48.20 0.86
CA PHE A 475 9.24 47.47 -0.28
C PHE A 475 8.42 47.66 -1.57
N LYS A 476 7.12 47.94 -1.46
CA LYS A 476 6.23 48.24 -2.59
C LYS A 476 6.56 49.57 -3.29
N PHE A 477 7.35 50.44 -2.65
CA PHE A 477 7.66 51.77 -3.14
C PHE A 477 9.09 51.91 -3.69
N VAL A 478 9.88 50.82 -3.70
CA VAL A 478 11.25 50.81 -4.25
C VAL A 478 11.18 50.55 -5.77
N PRO A 479 11.58 51.53 -6.62
CA PRO A 479 11.38 51.44 -8.07
C PRO A 479 12.42 50.59 -8.82
N PHE A 480 13.25 49.81 -8.13
CA PHE A 480 14.27 48.96 -8.74
C PHE A 480 14.47 47.62 -8.02
N GLU A 481 15.06 46.65 -8.74
CA GLU A 481 15.33 45.25 -8.35
C GLU A 481 16.34 45.10 -7.19
N TRP A 482 16.38 46.03 -6.22
CA TRP A 482 17.22 45.90 -5.03
C TRP A 482 16.59 44.91 -4.05
N GLU A 483 16.88 43.64 -4.30
CA GLU A 483 16.52 42.56 -3.40
C GLU A 483 17.70 42.17 -2.53
N PRO A 484 17.47 41.89 -1.25
CA PRO A 484 18.55 42.12 -0.34
C PRO A 484 19.06 40.73 0.06
N ALA A 485 20.27 40.41 -0.41
CA ALA A 485 20.74 39.06 -0.69
C ALA A 485 21.18 38.23 0.53
N VAL A 486 21.12 36.91 0.41
CA VAL A 486 21.73 35.94 1.32
C VAL A 486 23.23 36.19 1.35
N ARG A 487 23.79 36.41 2.55
CA ARG A 487 25.23 36.68 2.72
C ARG A 487 26.02 35.41 2.98
N THR A 488 25.48 34.53 3.82
CA THR A 488 26.10 33.25 4.14
C THR A 488 25.03 32.17 4.14
N GLY A 489 25.43 30.96 3.76
CA GLY A 489 24.54 29.81 3.75
C GLY A 489 25.35 28.52 3.81
N GLY A 490 24.75 27.46 4.33
CA GLY A 490 25.42 26.16 4.43
C GLY A 490 24.62 25.15 5.24
N GLU A 491 25.09 23.90 5.21
CA GLU A 491 24.59 22.83 6.06
C GLU A 491 24.90 23.15 7.54
N VAL A 492 23.91 22.99 8.40
CA VAL A 492 24.02 23.26 9.84
C VAL A 492 23.76 22.03 10.70
N ALA A 493 23.12 21.00 10.15
CA ALA A 493 22.95 19.72 10.79
C ALA A 493 22.70 18.60 9.78
N ASP A 494 23.13 17.41 10.18
CA ASP A 494 22.74 16.13 9.59
C ASP A 494 21.94 15.38 10.65
N LEU A 495 20.63 15.26 10.42
CA LEU A 495 19.69 14.60 11.34
C LEU A 495 19.36 13.17 10.87
N SER A 496 20.12 12.64 9.91
CA SER A 496 19.89 11.31 9.35
C SER A 496 20.01 10.23 10.43
N GLY A 497 20.98 10.37 11.34
CA GLY A 497 21.19 9.44 12.46
C GLY A 497 20.03 9.47 13.47
N ASP A 498 19.53 10.66 13.80
CA ASP A 498 18.44 10.86 14.76
C ASP A 498 17.10 10.28 14.25
N LEU A 499 16.96 10.11 12.94
CA LEU A 499 15.77 9.51 12.32
C LEU A 499 15.80 7.97 12.31
N LEU A 500 16.99 7.33 12.37
CA LEU A 500 17.10 5.87 12.28
C LEU A 500 16.25 5.12 13.32
N PRO A 501 16.16 5.52 14.60
CA PRO A 501 15.29 4.87 15.57
C PRO A 501 13.81 4.89 15.16
N VAL A 502 13.34 6.01 14.60
CA VAL A 502 11.96 6.13 14.08
C VAL A 502 11.73 5.15 12.94
N LEU A 503 12.67 5.09 11.99
CA LEU A 503 12.57 4.20 10.82
C LEU A 503 12.57 2.71 11.23
N ARG A 504 13.34 2.33 12.24
CA ARG A 504 13.32 0.97 12.80
C ARG A 504 11.95 0.62 13.38
N ASN A 505 11.35 1.54 14.12
CA ASN A 505 10.02 1.34 14.70
C ASN A 505 8.95 1.19 13.61
N CYS A 506 9.05 1.97 12.52
CA CYS A 506 8.15 1.87 11.37
C CYS A 506 8.36 0.59 10.54
N ALA A 507 9.48 -0.13 10.71
CA ALA A 507 9.79 -1.28 9.88
C ALA A 507 9.11 -2.59 10.31
N GLY A 508 8.45 -2.61 11.48
CA GLY A 508 7.65 -3.76 11.93
C GLY A 508 8.45 -4.97 12.44
N ALA A 509 9.75 -4.81 12.72
CA ALA A 509 10.54 -5.85 13.38
C ALA A 509 10.16 -5.98 14.88
N PRO A 510 10.31 -7.16 15.51
CA PRO A 510 9.98 -7.35 16.92
C PRO A 510 10.73 -6.41 17.87
N GLU A 511 10.02 -5.89 18.86
CA GLU A 511 10.59 -5.00 19.87
C GLU A 511 11.71 -5.70 20.66
N GLY A 512 12.81 -4.99 20.91
CA GLY A 512 13.99 -5.51 21.64
C GLY A 512 14.93 -6.41 20.83
N LEU A 513 14.69 -6.66 19.54
CA LEU A 513 15.63 -7.40 18.69
C LEU A 513 16.78 -6.49 18.19
N ALA A 514 18.03 -6.91 18.40
CA ALA A 514 19.19 -6.16 17.93
C ALA A 514 19.25 -6.15 16.38
N TRP A 515 19.15 -4.96 15.80
CA TRP A 515 19.29 -4.76 14.36
C TRP A 515 20.75 -4.94 13.93
N PRO A 516 21.05 -5.85 12.99
CA PRO A 516 22.41 -6.03 12.49
C PRO A 516 22.90 -4.78 11.74
N ASP A 517 24.21 -4.53 11.79
CA ASP A 517 24.84 -3.36 11.18
C ASP A 517 24.52 -3.25 9.69
N SER A 518 24.48 -4.37 8.97
CA SER A 518 24.11 -4.40 7.55
C SER A 518 22.72 -3.84 7.24
N TRP A 519 21.75 -3.97 8.17
CA TRP A 519 20.43 -3.39 8.04
C TRP A 519 20.37 -1.93 8.49
N ASN A 520 21.19 -1.55 9.47
CA ASN A 520 21.36 -0.15 9.86
C ASN A 520 22.00 0.65 8.73
N ASP A 521 23.04 0.10 8.11
CA ASP A 521 23.71 0.67 6.93
C ASP A 521 22.76 0.72 5.73
N LEU A 522 21.89 -0.28 5.57
CA LEU A 522 20.85 -0.25 4.56
C LEU A 522 19.88 0.91 4.80
N LEU A 523 19.33 1.06 6.00
CA LEU A 523 18.43 2.16 6.35
C LEU A 523 19.10 3.52 6.17
N ALA A 524 20.33 3.69 6.67
CA ALA A 524 21.11 4.91 6.51
C ALA A 524 21.46 5.18 5.03
N GLY A 525 21.64 4.14 4.23
CA GLY A 525 21.90 4.24 2.79
C GLY A 525 20.67 4.64 1.95
N LEU A 526 19.46 4.47 2.48
CA LEU A 526 18.20 4.77 1.78
C LEU A 526 17.57 6.09 2.20
N ASN A 527 17.94 6.60 3.38
CA ASN A 527 17.35 7.79 4.00
C ASN A 527 18.42 8.86 4.23
N GLU A 528 18.04 10.13 4.19
CA GLU A 528 18.93 11.25 4.48
C GLU A 528 18.12 12.47 4.92
N VAL A 529 18.54 13.15 5.98
CA VAL A 529 17.92 14.39 6.48
C VAL A 529 18.99 15.44 6.77
N LYS A 530 18.99 16.51 5.99
CA LYS A 530 19.93 17.63 6.12
C LYS A 530 19.19 18.91 6.44
N VAL A 531 19.79 19.74 7.29
CA VAL A 531 19.28 21.08 7.60
C VAL A 531 20.25 22.11 7.06
N TYR A 532 19.75 23.02 6.24
CA TYR A 532 20.49 24.15 5.70
C TYR A 532 20.02 25.44 6.34
N ALA A 533 20.95 26.36 6.59
CA ALA A 533 20.64 27.69 7.05
C ALA A 533 21.04 28.73 6.02
N LEU A 534 20.14 29.65 5.70
CA LEU A 534 20.41 30.83 4.90
C LEU A 534 20.36 32.05 5.81
N ARG A 535 21.43 32.83 5.84
CA ARG A 535 21.62 33.92 6.80
C ARG A 535 21.81 35.27 6.14
N ARG A 536 21.27 36.27 6.83
CA ARG A 536 21.48 37.68 6.50
C ARG A 536 21.36 38.56 7.73
N GLY A 537 22.49 39.16 8.12
CA GLY A 537 22.55 39.93 9.37
C GLY A 537 22.20 39.01 10.55
N GLY A 538 21.34 39.48 11.46
CA GLY A 538 20.82 38.67 12.58
C GLY A 538 19.59 37.81 12.25
N ARG A 539 19.26 37.58 10.97
CA ARG A 539 18.11 36.76 10.55
C ARG A 539 18.57 35.49 9.85
N GLU A 540 17.88 34.38 10.11
CA GLU A 540 18.18 33.05 9.58
C GLU A 540 16.88 32.35 9.15
N VAL A 541 16.95 31.59 8.06
CA VAL A 541 15.88 30.73 7.56
C VAL A 541 16.44 29.32 7.41
N HIS A 542 15.68 28.32 7.87
CA HIS A 542 16.07 26.91 7.78
C HIS A 542 15.37 26.21 6.60
N VAL A 543 16.09 25.33 5.92
CA VAL A 543 15.56 24.42 4.91
C VAL A 543 15.90 22.98 5.32
N ILE A 544 14.87 22.18 5.59
CA ILE A 544 14.98 20.78 5.99
C ILE A 544 14.81 19.94 4.71
N ALA A 545 15.87 19.32 4.24
CA ALA A 545 15.85 18.43 3.09
C ALA A 545 15.86 16.98 3.57
N ALA A 546 14.76 16.25 3.40
CA ALA A 546 14.63 14.88 3.86
C ALA A 546 14.22 13.95 2.72
N PHE A 547 15.05 12.97 2.38
CA PHE A 547 14.68 11.88 1.48
C PHE A 547 14.40 10.63 2.30
N LEU A 548 13.19 10.09 2.18
CA LEU A 548 12.67 9.06 3.05
C LEU A 548 12.11 7.87 2.27
N THR A 549 12.59 6.68 2.59
CA THR A 549 12.11 5.40 2.05
C THR A 549 11.88 4.43 3.21
N PRO A 550 10.62 4.26 3.67
CA PRO A 550 10.31 3.27 4.68
C PRO A 550 10.44 1.85 4.09
N ILE A 551 10.96 0.92 4.90
CA ILE A 551 11.05 -0.50 4.55
C ILE A 551 10.29 -1.32 5.59
N GLY A 552 9.56 -2.35 5.15
CA GLY A 552 8.95 -3.35 6.02
C GLY A 552 9.84 -4.58 6.15
N ALA A 553 10.29 -4.89 7.36
CA ALA A 553 11.00 -6.12 7.69
C ALA A 553 9.98 -7.29 7.74
N ARG A 554 10.33 -8.42 7.10
CA ARG A 554 9.48 -9.61 7.08
C ARG A 554 10.29 -10.83 7.47
N LYS A 555 9.71 -11.68 8.31
CA LYS A 555 10.31 -12.95 8.70
C LYS A 555 10.57 -13.82 7.45
N LEU A 556 11.79 -14.34 7.33
CA LEU A 556 12.23 -15.22 6.24
C LEU A 556 12.04 -14.66 4.83
N SER A 557 11.90 -13.34 4.67
CA SER A 557 11.62 -12.71 3.38
C SER A 557 12.42 -11.43 3.18
N PRO A 558 12.79 -11.06 1.95
CA PRO A 558 13.41 -9.77 1.68
C PRO A 558 12.51 -8.60 2.12
N PRO A 559 13.12 -7.44 2.47
CA PRO A 559 12.36 -6.26 2.85
C PRO A 559 11.48 -5.78 1.69
N VAL A 560 10.35 -5.15 2.04
CA VAL A 560 9.47 -4.49 1.07
C VAL A 560 9.60 -2.99 1.23
N ILE A 561 9.72 -2.26 0.12
CA ILE A 561 9.63 -0.80 0.15
C ILE A 561 8.16 -0.43 0.40
N ALA A 562 7.91 0.14 1.58
CA ALA A 562 6.59 0.61 1.96
C ALA A 562 6.32 1.99 1.32
N PRO A 563 5.05 2.35 1.09
CA PRO A 563 4.68 3.68 0.64
C PRO A 563 4.89 4.71 1.75
N PHE A 564 5.11 5.97 1.37
CA PHE A 564 5.25 7.07 2.33
C PHE A 564 3.93 7.37 3.05
N GLU A 565 3.95 7.41 4.39
CA GLU A 565 2.82 7.77 5.25
C GLU A 565 3.01 9.13 5.94
N ASN A 566 1.91 9.80 6.27
CA ASN A 566 1.93 11.13 6.91
C ASN A 566 2.69 11.14 8.26
N ALA A 567 2.61 10.05 9.02
CA ALA A 567 3.29 9.91 10.31
C ALA A 567 4.81 10.06 10.22
N LEU A 568 5.40 9.70 9.07
CA LEU A 568 6.84 9.82 8.82
C LEU A 568 7.25 11.28 8.58
N GLY A 569 6.39 12.07 7.93
CA GLY A 569 6.57 13.51 7.81
C GLY A 569 6.55 14.22 9.16
N ASP A 570 5.66 13.81 10.07
CA ASP A 570 5.62 14.34 11.44
C ASP A 570 6.84 13.93 12.27
N ALA A 571 7.43 12.76 12.01
CA ALA A 571 8.66 12.35 12.68
C ALA A 571 9.86 13.23 12.31
N VAL A 572 10.01 13.60 11.03
CA VAL A 572 11.05 14.57 10.62
C VAL A 572 10.90 15.90 11.35
N ARG A 573 9.64 16.35 11.54
CA ARG A 573 9.37 17.58 12.30
C ARG A 573 9.79 17.43 13.77
N ARG A 574 9.41 16.34 14.43
CA ARG A 574 9.80 16.09 15.82
C ARG A 574 11.31 16.12 16.00
N VAL A 575 12.04 15.36 15.19
CA VAL A 575 13.51 15.31 15.22
C VAL A 575 14.13 16.70 15.00
N TYR A 576 13.60 17.47 14.05
CA TYR A 576 14.07 18.84 13.82
C TYR A 576 13.77 19.79 14.99
N THR A 577 12.57 19.70 15.59
CA THR A 577 12.18 20.54 16.73
C THR A 577 13.03 20.23 17.95
N GLU A 578 13.27 18.96 18.25
CA GLU A 578 14.16 18.52 19.33
C GLU A 578 15.60 19.01 19.11
N TRP A 579 16.11 18.91 17.88
CA TRP A 579 17.41 19.49 17.52
C TRP A 579 17.44 21.02 17.69
N LEU A 580 16.36 21.72 17.33
CA LEU A 580 16.29 23.17 17.44
C LEU A 580 16.27 23.62 18.92
N GLU A 581 15.54 22.91 19.78
CA GLU A 581 15.46 23.18 21.22
C GLU A 581 16.80 22.95 21.92
N THR A 582 17.49 21.85 21.59
CA THR A 582 18.81 21.52 22.16
C THR A 582 19.91 22.50 21.75
N ARG A 583 19.78 23.17 20.60
CA ARG A 583 20.77 24.12 20.07
C ARG A 583 20.82 25.45 20.84
N GLY A 584 19.79 25.81 21.61
CA GLY A 584 19.77 27.03 22.44
C GLY A 584 19.89 28.37 21.66
N MET A 585 19.64 28.37 20.35
CA MET A 585 19.73 29.56 19.48
C MET A 585 18.34 30.18 19.22
N PRO A 586 18.27 31.48 18.85
CA PRO A 586 16.99 32.11 18.51
C PRO A 586 16.28 31.37 17.37
N LYS A 587 14.96 31.18 17.52
CA LYS A 587 14.09 30.51 16.52
C LYS A 587 14.29 31.17 15.15
N PRO A 588 14.47 30.39 14.06
CA PRO A 588 14.63 30.94 12.73
C PRO A 588 13.38 31.75 12.34
N LEU A 589 13.55 32.70 11.42
CA LEU A 589 12.45 33.51 10.89
C LEU A 589 11.37 32.63 10.26
N ALA A 590 11.78 31.54 9.62
CA ALA A 590 10.92 30.52 9.02
C ALA A 590 11.71 29.21 8.85
N ALA A 591 11.00 28.07 8.77
CA ALA A 591 11.60 26.85 8.24
C ALA A 591 10.71 26.21 7.17
N PHE A 592 11.36 25.64 6.15
CA PHE A 592 10.73 24.99 5.01
C PHE A 592 11.19 23.54 4.96
N ALA A 593 10.27 22.59 4.83
CA ALA A 593 10.60 21.18 4.69
C ALA A 593 10.39 20.72 3.25
N THR A 594 11.41 20.16 2.63
CA THR A 594 11.34 19.50 1.31
C THR A 594 11.59 18.00 1.49
N LEU A 595 10.54 17.22 1.25
CA LEU A 595 10.49 15.78 1.44
C LEU A 595 10.56 15.06 0.08
N GLY A 596 11.44 14.08 -0.06
CA GLY A 596 11.57 13.23 -1.25
C GLY A 596 11.24 11.77 -0.95
N CYS A 597 10.53 11.08 -1.85
CA CYS A 597 10.28 9.65 -1.76
C CYS A 597 10.08 9.01 -3.14
N MET A 598 10.32 7.68 -3.26
CA MET A 598 10.07 6.90 -4.48
C MET A 598 8.59 6.55 -4.71
N LYS A 599 7.80 6.29 -3.67
CA LYS A 599 6.39 5.86 -3.77
C LYS A 599 5.50 6.61 -2.79
N PHE A 600 4.45 7.26 -3.29
CA PHE A 600 3.39 7.88 -2.49
C PHE A 600 2.11 7.06 -2.56
N LEU A 601 1.46 6.81 -1.42
CA LEU A 601 0.18 6.10 -1.37
C LEU A 601 -0.96 7.00 -1.88
N ASN A 602 -0.94 8.30 -1.54
CA ASN A 602 -2.02 9.24 -1.85
C ASN A 602 -1.46 10.56 -2.38
N ALA A 603 -1.91 10.97 -3.57
CA ALA A 603 -1.59 12.29 -4.15
C ALA A 603 -2.22 13.46 -3.37
N GLU A 604 -3.14 13.14 -2.46
CA GLU A 604 -3.66 14.05 -1.45
C GLU A 604 -2.92 13.82 -0.13
N ILE A 605 -1.64 14.20 -0.10
CA ILE A 605 -1.20 14.84 1.14
C ILE A 605 -2.13 16.04 1.23
N SER A 606 -3.13 15.92 2.09
CA SER A 606 -3.67 17.07 2.78
C SER A 606 -2.44 17.78 3.30
N VAL A 607 -1.95 18.77 2.55
CA VAL A 607 -1.08 19.81 3.07
C VAL A 607 -2.01 20.62 3.99
N ALA A 608 -2.55 19.95 5.00
CA ALA A 608 -3.24 20.52 6.12
C ALA A 608 -2.25 21.51 6.69
N ASP A 609 -2.74 22.72 6.91
CA ASP A 609 -2.05 23.81 7.59
C ASP A 609 -1.20 23.27 8.76
N ALA A 610 0.07 22.96 8.48
CA ALA A 610 0.93 22.18 9.36
C ALA A 610 1.63 23.08 10.39
N GLY A 611 0.86 23.96 11.02
CA GLY A 611 1.39 24.97 11.92
C GLY A 611 2.42 25.88 11.25
N ASP A 612 3.58 26.05 11.91
CA ASP A 612 4.63 27.03 11.59
C ASP A 612 5.54 26.66 10.38
N TYR A 613 5.37 25.51 9.74
CA TYR A 613 6.27 25.01 8.68
C TYR A 613 5.56 24.64 7.38
N GLU A 614 6.17 25.04 6.26
CA GLU A 614 5.65 24.77 4.91
C GLU A 614 6.32 23.52 4.33
N VAL A 615 5.53 22.54 3.89
CA VAL A 615 6.02 21.22 3.43
C VAL A 615 5.84 21.05 1.91
N PHE A 616 6.94 20.66 1.26
CA PHE A 616 7.05 20.34 -0.15
C PHE A 616 7.33 18.86 -0.28
N VAL A 617 6.64 18.19 -1.19
CA VAL A 617 6.77 16.73 -1.32
C VAL A 617 7.05 16.38 -2.77
N SER A 618 8.14 15.65 -3.04
CA SER A 618 8.62 15.34 -4.38
C SER A 618 8.79 13.84 -4.60
N CYS A 619 8.26 13.32 -5.72
CA CYS A 619 8.55 11.98 -6.23
C CYS A 619 9.12 12.03 -7.64
N PRO A 620 9.99 11.09 -8.02
CA PRO A 620 10.33 10.90 -9.41
C PRO A 620 9.12 10.34 -10.17
N ASP A 621 8.90 10.82 -11.39
CA ASP A 621 8.00 10.22 -12.36
C ASP A 621 8.71 9.07 -13.09
N GLY A 622 7.95 8.25 -13.82
CA GLY A 622 8.50 7.13 -14.59
C GLY A 622 9.51 7.53 -15.69
N ALA A 623 9.72 8.83 -15.94
CA ALA A 623 10.70 9.38 -16.87
C ALA A 623 11.92 10.01 -16.16
N GLY A 624 12.06 9.82 -14.85
CA GLY A 624 13.17 10.34 -14.05
C GLY A 624 13.06 11.84 -13.70
N ARG A 625 11.90 12.46 -13.88
CA ARG A 625 11.65 13.87 -13.53
C ARG A 625 10.97 13.98 -12.17
N TRP A 626 11.30 15.00 -11.40
CA TRP A 626 10.64 15.21 -10.11
C TRP A 626 9.29 15.92 -10.24
N LYS A 627 8.23 15.28 -9.73
CA LYS A 627 6.91 15.87 -9.51
C LYS A 627 6.82 16.35 -8.07
N THR A 628 6.74 17.67 -7.87
CA THR A 628 6.61 18.30 -6.55
C THR A 628 5.17 18.76 -6.29
N ILE A 629 4.59 18.31 -5.18
CA ILE A 629 3.30 18.73 -4.63
C ILE A 629 3.55 19.86 -3.61
N MET A 630 2.71 20.91 -3.64
CA MET A 630 2.93 22.16 -2.92
C MET A 630 1.68 22.56 -2.08
N PRO A 631 1.84 23.37 -1.01
CA PRO A 631 0.72 23.89 -0.22
C PRO A 631 -0.22 24.80 -1.03
N ARG A 632 -1.54 24.68 -0.84
CA ARG A 632 -2.59 25.35 -1.65
C ARG A 632 -2.56 26.89 -1.62
N ARG A 633 -1.93 27.54 -0.63
CA ARG A 633 -1.91 29.01 -0.44
C ARG A 633 -0.51 29.63 -0.40
N PHE A 634 0.53 28.85 -0.69
CA PHE A 634 1.92 29.32 -0.61
C PHE A 634 2.22 30.45 -1.62
N GLY A 635 1.61 30.37 -2.80
CA GLY A 635 1.84 31.32 -3.89
C GLY A 635 1.40 32.76 -3.60
N ASP A 636 0.45 32.95 -2.68
CA ASP A 636 -0.16 34.23 -2.33
C ASP A 636 0.57 34.96 -1.18
N ARG A 637 1.36 34.22 -0.38
CA ARG A 637 1.94 34.71 0.88
C ARG A 637 3.41 35.12 0.77
N ILE A 638 4.14 34.63 -0.23
CA ILE A 638 5.56 34.94 -0.40
C ILE A 638 5.75 35.83 -1.63
N SER A 639 6.13 37.08 -1.39
CA SER A 639 6.46 38.04 -2.45
C SER A 639 7.84 37.81 -3.09
N ILE A 640 8.39 36.59 -2.99
CA ILE A 640 9.78 36.33 -3.36
C ILE A 640 9.81 35.45 -4.59
N ARG A 641 10.20 36.09 -5.67
CA ARG A 641 10.48 35.46 -6.95
C ARG A 641 11.67 34.51 -6.74
N ASP A 642 11.48 33.25 -7.12
CA ASP A 642 12.53 32.22 -7.28
C ASP A 642 13.06 31.52 -6.03
N PHE A 643 12.51 31.72 -4.81
CA PHE A 643 12.92 30.89 -3.66
C PHE A 643 12.30 29.48 -3.70
N MET A 644 11.02 29.39 -4.11
CA MET A 644 10.30 28.11 -4.26
C MET A 644 11.03 27.10 -5.12
N ASP A 645 11.61 27.56 -6.24
CA ASP A 645 12.28 26.68 -7.17
C ASP A 645 13.58 26.11 -6.57
N ARG A 646 14.17 26.78 -5.57
CA ARG A 646 15.35 26.28 -4.84
C ARG A 646 15.00 25.11 -3.91
N LEU A 647 13.73 24.97 -3.54
CA LEU A 647 13.21 23.88 -2.70
C LEU A 647 12.84 22.63 -3.52
N LYS A 648 12.84 22.73 -4.85
CA LYS A 648 12.61 21.60 -5.76
C LYS A 648 13.93 20.84 -5.99
N PRO A 649 13.89 19.52 -6.13
CA PRO A 649 15.06 18.68 -6.43
C PRO A 649 15.46 18.78 -7.91
N GLU A 650 15.71 20.00 -8.37
CA GLU A 650 16.19 20.29 -9.72
C GLU A 650 17.23 21.40 -9.59
N THR A 651 18.40 21.26 -10.21
CA THR A 651 19.47 22.26 -10.09
C THR A 651 19.22 23.45 -11.01
N LEU A 652 19.88 24.59 -10.77
CA LEU A 652 19.76 25.74 -11.67
C LEU A 652 20.23 25.43 -13.10
N PRO A 653 21.38 24.76 -13.33
CA PRO A 653 21.78 24.34 -14.67
C PRO A 653 20.76 23.39 -15.34
N ALA A 654 20.18 22.45 -14.60
CA ALA A 654 19.14 21.57 -15.13
C ALA A 654 17.90 22.35 -15.57
N ARG A 655 17.45 23.31 -14.76
CA ARG A 655 16.36 24.24 -15.14
C ARG A 655 16.69 25.03 -16.40
N ILE A 656 17.91 25.58 -16.51
CA ILE A 656 18.35 26.33 -17.70
C ILE A 656 18.38 25.42 -18.93
N SER A 657 18.89 24.19 -18.80
CA SER A 657 18.89 23.20 -19.89
C SER A 657 17.47 22.88 -20.36
N ARG A 658 16.53 22.68 -19.42
CA ARG A 658 15.14 22.42 -19.77
C ARG A 658 14.45 23.61 -20.42
N ILE A 659 14.77 24.82 -19.95
CA ILE A 659 14.32 26.06 -20.62
C ILE A 659 14.91 26.12 -22.03
N ARG A 660 16.18 25.74 -22.23
CA ARG A 660 16.83 25.66 -23.55
C ARG A 660 16.09 24.70 -24.47
N GLU A 661 15.86 23.47 -24.03
CA GLU A 661 15.14 22.44 -24.80
C GLU A 661 13.74 22.90 -25.18
N CYS A 662 13.01 23.50 -24.24
CA CYS A 662 11.69 24.07 -24.49
C CYS A 662 11.75 25.24 -25.48
N VAL A 663 12.73 26.13 -25.35
CA VAL A 663 12.94 27.25 -26.27
C VAL A 663 13.28 26.74 -27.67
N GLU A 664 14.21 25.80 -27.81
CA GLU A 664 14.58 25.18 -29.09
C GLU A 664 13.41 24.44 -29.74
N ALA A 665 12.59 23.73 -28.96
CA ALA A 665 11.38 23.07 -29.48
C ALA A 665 10.30 24.07 -29.91
N LEU A 666 10.29 25.28 -29.34
CA LEU A 666 9.27 26.31 -29.60
C LEU A 666 9.71 27.36 -30.61
N ILE A 667 10.99 27.45 -30.99
CA ILE A 667 11.48 28.33 -32.05
C ILE A 667 11.52 27.54 -33.38
N PRO A 668 10.52 27.68 -34.27
CA PRO A 668 10.72 27.32 -35.67
C PRO A 668 11.60 28.37 -36.37
N GLU A 669 12.26 27.99 -37.47
CA GLU A 669 13.20 28.84 -38.23
C GLU A 669 12.64 30.26 -38.49
N GLY A 670 13.09 31.23 -37.67
CA GLY A 670 12.73 32.65 -37.77
C GLY A 670 11.73 33.20 -36.74
N GLY A 671 11.22 32.41 -35.79
CA GLY A 671 10.25 32.84 -34.77
C GLY A 671 10.85 33.36 -33.45
N ASN A 672 10.03 34.01 -32.61
CA ASN A 672 10.36 34.33 -31.21
C ASN A 672 9.46 33.57 -30.23
N VAL A 673 9.94 33.38 -29.01
CA VAL A 673 9.19 32.72 -27.92
C VAL A 673 9.09 33.65 -26.73
N THR A 674 7.87 33.87 -26.24
CA THR A 674 7.62 34.73 -25.08
C THR A 674 7.81 33.99 -23.76
N LEU A 675 8.16 34.74 -22.73
CA LEU A 675 8.40 34.26 -21.37
C LEU A 675 7.16 33.55 -20.78
N LYS A 676 5.95 34.05 -21.06
CA LYS A 676 4.68 33.41 -20.63
C LYS A 676 4.47 32.04 -21.26
N ARG A 677 4.87 31.87 -22.54
CA ARG A 677 4.72 30.60 -23.26
C ARG A 677 5.61 29.52 -22.66
N VAL A 678 6.90 29.81 -22.47
CA VAL A 678 7.83 28.87 -21.82
C VAL A 678 7.43 28.55 -20.38
N SER A 679 6.93 29.54 -19.63
CA SER A 679 6.42 29.35 -18.27
C SER A 679 5.23 28.37 -18.24
N LYS A 680 4.32 28.44 -19.21
CA LYS A 680 3.18 27.52 -19.32
C LYS A 680 3.63 26.09 -19.64
N GLU A 681 4.56 25.91 -20.56
CA GLU A 681 5.04 24.58 -20.99
C GLU A 681 5.94 23.91 -19.94
N THR A 682 6.76 24.68 -19.24
CA THR A 682 7.69 24.15 -18.23
C THR A 682 7.08 24.08 -16.82
N GLY A 683 6.02 24.85 -16.55
CA GLY A 683 5.46 25.03 -15.22
C GLY A 683 6.32 25.92 -14.30
N TYR A 684 7.41 26.52 -14.80
CA TYR A 684 8.24 27.46 -14.04
C TYR A 684 7.60 28.82 -13.92
N ARG A 685 7.91 29.56 -12.85
CA ARG A 685 7.50 30.97 -12.72
C ARG A 685 8.20 31.84 -13.76
N LEU A 686 7.51 32.92 -14.13
CA LEU A 686 7.98 33.92 -15.09
C LEU A 686 9.41 34.43 -14.79
N SER A 687 9.74 34.63 -13.51
CA SER A 687 11.06 35.10 -13.08
C SER A 687 12.19 34.11 -13.33
N VAL A 688 11.95 32.80 -13.15
CA VAL A 688 12.93 31.74 -13.45
C VAL A 688 13.17 31.66 -14.96
N VAL A 689 12.10 31.70 -15.76
CA VAL A 689 12.21 31.71 -17.22
C VAL A 689 13.00 32.91 -17.71
N ARG A 690 12.78 34.10 -17.12
CA ARG A 690 13.56 35.32 -17.43
C ARG A 690 15.06 35.11 -17.20
N ARG A 691 15.44 34.56 -16.05
CA ARG A 691 16.85 34.25 -15.75
C ARG A 691 17.40 33.19 -16.69
N GLY A 692 16.60 32.19 -17.03
CA GLY A 692 16.96 31.20 -18.04
C GLY A 692 17.31 31.85 -19.37
N PHE A 693 16.48 32.79 -19.85
CA PHE A 693 16.76 33.53 -21.09
C PHE A 693 18.05 34.35 -20.99
N GLN A 694 18.26 35.07 -19.88
CA GLN A 694 19.50 35.83 -19.64
C GLN A 694 20.73 34.91 -19.60
N ALA A 695 20.62 33.73 -18.97
CA ALA A 695 21.68 32.74 -18.93
C ALA A 695 21.98 32.17 -20.32
N LEU A 696 20.95 31.85 -21.11
CA LEU A 696 21.12 31.37 -22.49
C LEU A 696 21.81 32.39 -23.39
N GLN A 697 21.44 33.67 -23.26
CA GLN A 697 22.11 34.76 -23.99
C GLN A 697 23.59 34.92 -23.56
N LYS A 698 23.90 34.71 -22.27
CA LYS A 698 25.27 34.81 -21.76
C LYS A 698 26.13 33.59 -22.11
N GLU A 699 25.55 32.39 -22.10
CA GLU A 699 26.26 31.11 -22.31
C GLU A 699 26.53 30.83 -23.80
N ALA A 700 25.60 31.19 -24.69
CA ALA A 700 25.66 30.83 -26.10
C ALA A 700 26.13 31.98 -27.02
N GLY A 701 26.65 33.07 -26.46
CA GLY A 701 27.13 34.23 -27.21
C GLY A 701 26.08 34.78 -28.18
N ASP A 702 26.43 34.84 -29.46
CA ASP A 702 25.58 35.33 -30.55
C ASP A 702 24.51 34.32 -31.02
N LYS A 703 24.18 33.25 -30.27
CA LYS A 703 23.12 32.30 -30.70
C LYS A 703 21.71 32.79 -30.35
N TYR A 704 21.52 33.41 -29.19
CA TYR A 704 20.20 33.86 -28.72
C TYR A 704 20.18 35.36 -28.47
N HIS A 705 19.09 36.01 -28.88
CA HIS A 705 18.83 37.42 -28.60
C HIS A 705 17.58 37.56 -27.74
N VAL A 706 17.74 38.17 -26.55
CA VAL A 706 16.66 38.43 -25.61
C VAL A 706 16.27 39.90 -25.69
N TYR A 707 14.99 40.18 -25.90
CA TYR A 707 14.48 41.52 -26.18
C TYR A 707 13.04 41.70 -25.69
N TRP A 708 12.57 42.95 -25.69
CA TRP A 708 11.16 43.28 -25.48
C TRP A 708 10.46 43.41 -26.83
N THR A 709 9.35 42.72 -27.00
CA THR A 709 8.47 42.87 -28.17
C THR A 709 7.76 44.22 -28.15
N ASP A 710 7.25 44.68 -29.30
CA ASP A 710 6.46 45.92 -29.42
C ASP A 710 5.21 45.93 -28.51
N GLY A 711 4.69 44.73 -28.18
CA GLY A 711 3.61 44.53 -27.21
C GLY A 711 4.03 44.60 -25.74
N GLY A 712 5.30 44.88 -25.44
CA GLY A 712 5.82 44.98 -24.07
C GLY A 712 6.03 43.62 -23.38
N GLU A 713 6.14 42.52 -24.14
CA GLU A 713 6.44 41.20 -23.59
C GLU A 713 7.90 40.80 -23.78
N PHE A 714 8.48 40.14 -22.78
CA PHE A 714 9.87 39.65 -22.80
C PHE A 714 9.96 38.37 -23.63
N ALA A 715 10.84 38.34 -24.63
CA ALA A 715 10.97 37.23 -25.57
C ALA A 715 12.43 36.88 -25.89
N ILE A 716 12.63 35.66 -26.40
CA ILE A 716 13.91 35.14 -26.90
C ILE A 716 13.74 34.66 -28.35
N LYS A 717 14.75 34.88 -29.19
CA LYS A 717 14.84 34.37 -30.58
C LYS A 717 16.27 33.95 -30.93
N HIS A 718 16.45 33.23 -32.03
CA HIS A 718 17.78 33.06 -32.62
C HIS A 718 18.31 34.38 -33.17
N PHE A 719 19.59 34.64 -32.97
CA PHE A 719 20.24 35.84 -33.46
C PHE A 719 20.27 35.88 -34.99
N SER A 720 19.92 37.03 -35.58
CA SER A 720 20.04 37.29 -37.01
C SER A 720 21.07 38.39 -37.27
N PRO A 721 21.93 38.30 -38.31
CA PRO A 721 22.88 39.36 -38.67
C PRO A 721 22.24 40.72 -38.99
N TYR A 722 20.93 40.72 -39.26
CA TYR A 722 20.13 41.92 -39.53
C TYR A 722 19.45 42.50 -38.28
N ASP A 723 19.55 41.82 -37.14
CA ASP A 723 19.13 42.40 -35.87
C ASP A 723 20.12 43.49 -35.48
N LYS A 724 19.64 44.72 -35.34
CA LYS A 724 20.44 45.79 -34.72
C LYS A 724 20.93 45.27 -33.37
N LYS A 725 22.17 45.61 -32.97
CA LYS A 725 22.64 45.51 -31.58
C LYS A 725 21.82 46.45 -30.69
N ASP A 726 20.51 46.24 -30.63
CA ASP A 726 19.64 46.91 -29.70
C ASP A 726 19.93 46.30 -28.33
N ARG A 727 20.46 47.20 -27.50
CA ARG A 727 20.74 47.13 -26.06
C ARG A 727 20.20 45.86 -25.40
N VAL A 728 21.14 45.11 -24.80
CA VAL A 728 20.89 44.09 -23.78
C VAL A 728 19.65 44.46 -22.97
N ALA A 729 18.73 43.52 -22.78
CA ALA A 729 17.54 43.70 -21.95
C ALA A 729 17.85 44.04 -20.47
N ASP A 730 19.13 44.08 -20.09
CA ASP A 730 19.66 44.74 -18.91
C ASP A 730 19.83 46.24 -19.16
N LEU A 731 18.70 46.92 -19.32
CA LEU A 731 18.59 48.27 -18.79
C LEU A 731 17.24 48.39 -18.13
N PHE A 732 17.30 48.62 -16.83
CA PHE A 732 16.35 49.40 -16.07
C PHE A 732 15.52 50.34 -16.94
N ARG A 733 14.33 50.67 -16.43
CA ARG A 733 13.51 51.84 -16.78
C ARG A 733 14.27 53.18 -16.61
N GLY A 734 15.51 53.31 -17.08
CA GLY A 734 16.35 54.50 -17.01
C GLY A 734 15.74 55.68 -17.77
N ASN A 735 14.91 55.43 -18.78
CA ASN A 735 14.17 56.51 -19.43
C ASN A 735 12.93 56.98 -18.65
N TRP A 736 12.36 56.16 -17.75
CA TRP A 736 11.28 56.62 -16.86
C TRP A 736 11.86 57.45 -15.71
N ILE A 737 12.99 57.06 -15.12
CA ILE A 737 13.67 57.86 -14.09
C ILE A 737 14.35 59.10 -14.70
N ARG A 738 14.89 59.06 -15.92
CA ARG A 738 15.35 60.28 -16.61
C ARG A 738 14.20 61.24 -16.93
N ARG A 739 13.04 60.75 -17.41
CA ARG A 739 11.89 61.63 -17.75
C ARG A 739 11.05 62.06 -16.56
N ASN A 740 10.90 61.21 -15.54
CA ASN A 740 10.00 61.42 -14.42
C ASN A 740 10.71 61.49 -13.07
N GLY A 741 11.96 61.06 -12.92
CA GLY A 741 12.71 61.11 -11.66
C GLY A 741 12.98 62.54 -11.19
N LEU A 742 13.31 63.48 -12.08
CA LEU A 742 13.38 64.91 -11.72
C LEU A 742 12.01 65.47 -11.29
N ARG A 743 10.92 65.02 -11.91
CA ARG A 743 9.55 65.42 -11.54
C ARG A 743 9.10 64.76 -10.23
N PHE A 744 9.50 63.52 -9.96
CA PHE A 744 9.14 62.76 -8.77
C PHE A 744 9.95 63.22 -7.55
N ILE A 745 11.25 63.50 -7.73
CA ILE A 745 12.10 64.12 -6.70
C ILE A 745 11.65 65.56 -6.45
N GLY A 746 11.34 66.35 -7.48
CA GLY A 746 10.77 67.70 -7.31
C GLY A 746 9.43 67.69 -6.58
N THR A 747 8.59 66.69 -6.82
CA THR A 747 7.29 66.52 -6.14
C THR A 747 7.45 66.03 -4.70
N ILE A 748 8.38 65.12 -4.42
CA ILE A 748 8.69 64.65 -3.05
C ILE A 748 9.42 65.71 -2.23
N VAL A 749 10.31 66.50 -2.83
CA VAL A 749 10.96 67.65 -2.17
C VAL A 749 9.94 68.79 -1.96
N GLY A 750 9.00 68.98 -2.89
CA GLY A 750 7.89 69.93 -2.73
C GLY A 750 6.87 69.54 -1.66
N LEU A 751 6.41 68.29 -1.64
CA LEU A 751 5.51 67.74 -0.61
C LEU A 751 6.21 67.54 0.74
N GLY A 752 7.48 67.14 0.71
CA GLY A 752 8.35 67.00 1.88
C GLY A 752 8.66 68.36 2.51
N GLY A 753 8.93 69.40 1.71
CA GLY A 753 9.07 70.78 2.18
C GLY A 753 7.76 71.35 2.73
N PHE A 754 6.62 71.05 2.11
CA PHE A 754 5.30 71.49 2.59
C PHE A 754 4.90 70.81 3.91
N ARG A 755 5.12 69.49 4.05
CA ARG A 755 4.88 68.77 5.32
C ARG A 755 5.92 69.05 6.39
N ALA A 756 7.20 69.25 6.02
CA ALA A 756 8.23 69.65 6.97
C ALA A 756 7.95 71.04 7.53
N ARG A 757 7.40 71.97 6.74
CA ARG A 757 6.95 73.29 7.23
C ARG A 757 5.78 73.18 8.22
N GLN A 758 4.89 72.19 8.05
CA GLN A 758 3.84 71.90 9.04
C GLN A 758 4.34 71.19 10.30
N LEU A 759 5.33 70.30 10.17
CA LEU A 759 5.95 69.58 11.32
C LEU A 759 6.94 70.45 12.11
N PHE A 760 7.58 71.44 11.46
CA PHE A 760 8.44 72.44 12.10
C PHE A 760 7.67 73.30 13.10
N ASN A 761 6.40 73.59 12.81
CA ASN A 761 5.52 74.30 13.72
C ASN A 761 5.01 73.45 14.90
N ALA A 762 5.24 72.13 14.89
CA ALA A 762 4.63 71.22 15.87
C ALA A 762 5.63 70.45 16.78
N SER A 763 6.91 70.28 16.42
CA SER A 763 7.72 69.22 17.06
C SER A 763 9.21 69.49 17.35
N GLY A 764 9.72 70.73 17.19
CA GLY A 764 11.09 71.08 17.59
C GLY A 764 12.20 70.20 16.99
N ILE A 765 13.30 69.99 17.74
CA ILE A 765 14.59 69.40 17.32
C ILE A 765 14.46 68.05 16.58
N ALA A 766 13.43 67.24 16.90
CA ALA A 766 13.18 65.96 16.24
C ALA A 766 12.79 66.11 14.74
N GLY A 767 12.05 67.18 14.42
CA GLY A 767 11.71 67.51 13.03
C GLY A 767 12.92 67.96 12.21
N LEU A 768 13.85 68.69 12.84
CA LEU A 768 15.12 69.10 12.23
C LEU A 768 16.02 67.89 11.96
N ALA A 769 16.13 66.95 12.90
CA ALA A 769 16.91 65.73 12.72
C ALA A 769 16.38 64.86 11.58
N PHE A 770 15.05 64.70 11.49
CA PHE A 770 14.42 63.95 10.40
C PHE A 770 14.62 64.64 9.03
N PHE A 771 14.54 65.96 8.98
CA PHE A 771 14.80 66.75 7.78
C PHE A 771 16.26 66.65 7.32
N LEU A 772 17.22 66.70 8.25
CA LEU A 772 18.65 66.54 7.98
C LEU A 772 18.99 65.13 7.50
N ILE A 773 18.34 64.09 8.05
CA ILE A 773 18.51 62.70 7.57
C ILE A 773 18.00 62.55 6.14
N ILE A 774 16.84 63.15 5.81
CA ILE A 774 16.33 63.14 4.44
C ILE A 774 17.30 63.86 3.50
N LEU A 775 17.78 65.05 3.87
CA LEU A 775 18.79 65.78 3.08
C LEU A 775 20.07 64.98 2.87
N TYR A 776 20.56 64.31 3.93
CA TYR A 776 21.76 63.47 3.87
C TYR A 776 21.57 62.28 2.92
N ILE A 777 20.46 61.54 3.04
CA ILE A 777 20.15 60.40 2.15
C ILE A 777 20.03 60.89 0.70
N THR A 778 19.36 62.02 0.48
CA THR A 778 19.18 62.58 -0.86
C THR A 778 20.52 63.02 -1.47
N SER A 779 21.42 63.59 -0.66
CA SER A 779 22.78 63.96 -1.06
C SER A 779 23.64 62.73 -1.39
N CYS A 780 23.60 61.66 -0.59
CA CYS A 780 24.31 60.41 -0.87
C CYS A 780 23.83 59.76 -2.18
N VAL A 781 22.52 59.76 -2.44
CA VAL A 781 21.95 59.24 -3.69
C VAL A 781 22.39 60.10 -4.88
N GLN A 782 22.39 61.43 -4.75
CA GLN A 782 22.85 62.33 -5.81
C GLN A 782 24.35 62.15 -6.10
N ASN A 783 25.17 61.94 -5.08
CA ASN A 783 26.60 61.68 -5.24
C ASN A 783 26.88 60.36 -5.95
N GLU A 784 26.14 59.30 -5.63
CA GLU A 784 26.28 58.01 -6.32
C GLU A 784 25.83 58.07 -7.79
N ILE A 785 24.80 58.88 -8.08
CA ILE A 785 24.38 59.15 -9.46
C ILE A 785 25.47 59.89 -10.23
N ASN A 786 26.08 60.92 -9.63
CA ASN A 786 27.15 61.68 -10.26
C ASN A 786 28.40 60.82 -10.48
N ARG A 787 28.81 60.04 -9.47
CA ARG A 787 29.94 59.11 -9.54
C ARG A 787 29.79 58.11 -10.70
N ARG A 788 28.60 57.52 -10.85
CA ARG A 788 28.30 56.61 -11.96
C ARG A 788 28.18 57.31 -13.31
N ALA A 789 27.84 58.60 -13.33
CA ALA A 789 27.81 59.38 -14.57
C ALA A 789 29.22 59.74 -15.05
N ASP A 790 30.17 59.94 -14.13
CA ASP A 790 31.57 60.19 -14.43
C ASP A 790 32.29 58.89 -14.84
N GLU A 791 32.02 57.76 -14.18
CA GLU A 791 32.49 56.41 -14.59
C GLU A 791 32.00 55.95 -15.97
N LEU A 792 30.96 56.60 -16.52
CA LEU A 792 30.43 56.34 -17.87
C LEU A 792 30.93 57.34 -18.92
N LYS A 793 31.65 58.39 -18.49
CA LYS A 793 32.26 59.39 -19.37
C LYS A 793 33.74 59.08 -19.67
N GLU A 794 34.45 58.46 -18.72
CA GLU A 794 35.71 57.74 -18.97
C GLU A 794 35.45 56.44 -19.73
#